data_AF-A0A221T305-F1
#
_entry.id   AF-A0A221T305-F1
#
_cell.length_a   1.000
_cell.length_b   1.000
_cell.length_c   1.000
_cell.angle_alpha   90.00
_cell.angle_beta   90.00
_cell.angle_gamma   90.00
#
_symmetry.space_group_name_H-M   'P 1'
#
loop_
_entity.id
_entity.type
_entity.pdbx_description
1 polymer ?
#
loop_
_entity_poly.entity_id
_entity_poly.type
_entity_poly.pdbx_seq_one_letter_code
_entity_poly.pdbx_strand_id
1 'polypeptide(L)'
;MANLRAPQPSNLTRLQHMLIAGAVTVGAFGYVGYYGYEMNKALIAIGKDLQKAPRIHKGQTSTWAKVLGTSTPLSTSVKCGFDQKCSPWFNETLKLRVDPDNKNYVLMFLFLMSAFAWRKVPSSLVRKDPGQGKWAGLDDHRIHEAVVAKVTGKLKKLEARQDRTNPRSLYIGHFVPWTTDGFHWKQTHLGMLRKRDRNEHVMIVGASGSGKTRGIFRQNIVLDAVNGNTSIVYDLKWPQMDSGFADLALYWKKRGRPVYVFAPFNETSMRLPLLSGIDTLDEALKLARAVIAPPEYKDETGAHYKDNERRALAAMILAIAQSPTPTMKELQRLGQMNASEIESWYKRQQNIEIKQALKAMFDKRVDQISDTLAGVMNKLQIFYNDNVSRATTGGNNPDEIIDLEKIFREGGLLIIGIESKYLQSGEGEILLQLIKRRIDKALMDVADASPGGALPVPATYYLDELPGLGRLPNLDKQLAQWRSKNVSMMLGVQNTEQGAMVYGEQYWLSMTTGNIGTRLFFIRGTTQDDAKKLSDEIGEYTVDVETVSRSQHAMFGSPWSTEARKGTSQKVDKLPLLSPEEIKRYPRNIAVVFPKGQNPMLVVTPAIDSPDLVLATPDGKEFRVRNQLYHLWRDTMGKMTAADIEREGAALIDSMGVQYAPGMGPEPIKAAPEYWQDWLGMMLEEGALARIQENDNKVKIMIQRHSLPEQLQQQRDLDYFIGCGWLNPSANEKELTITQAGLDTAGRHLRSSLQDFVIRGPALYWARTHKDQVRGYPGGPTDHGEAIYTHETLTIPTSVAEELYGVVPDLPRREIDGKPYVEIPLSDPKAINDALSRVTGKGKRSKDSQDEAPHDDPATPARPAGDAVSVEDNLTRLLNQPAVPDAPAPAAPPPATQPASAAAAAAVSAEMPEAAPTTTEVATEEPAAPEAPSDPNDDFLSAVSG
;
A
#
# COMPACT_ATOMS: atom_id res chain seq x y z
N MET A 1 -14.15 4.88 31.41
CA MET A 1 -12.75 5.04 31.80
C MET A 1 -12.58 6.14 32.85
N ALA A 2 -13.58 6.36 33.72
CA ALA A 2 -13.51 7.33 34.82
C ALA A 2 -12.85 6.75 36.09
N ASN A 3 -12.31 5.53 36.03
CA ASN A 3 -11.68 4.85 37.15
C ASN A 3 -10.15 5.02 37.23
N LEU A 4 -9.56 5.89 36.42
CA LEU A 4 -8.22 6.46 36.65
C LEU A 4 -8.29 7.69 37.58
N ARG A 5 -9.15 7.65 38.61
CA ARG A 5 -9.05 8.60 39.72
C ARG A 5 -8.11 8.01 40.76
N ALA A 6 -6.97 8.67 40.97
CA ALA A 6 -6.46 8.79 42.32
C ALA A 6 -7.58 9.38 43.20
N PRO A 7 -7.77 8.94 44.46
CA PRO A 7 -8.80 9.50 45.32
C PRO A 7 -8.58 11.01 45.43
N GLN A 8 -9.59 11.80 45.07
CA GLN A 8 -9.53 13.24 45.34
C GLN A 8 -9.66 13.46 46.85
N PRO A 9 -8.70 14.13 47.52
CA PRO A 9 -9.02 14.75 48.79
C PRO A 9 -10.00 15.91 48.54
N SER A 10 -11.02 16.00 49.38
CA SER A 10 -12.03 17.06 49.36
C SER A 10 -11.41 18.46 49.23
N ASN A 11 -12.03 19.35 48.44
CA ASN A 11 -11.64 20.74 48.12
C ASN A 11 -11.48 21.71 49.31
N LEU A 12 -11.38 21.23 50.54
CA LEU A 12 -11.03 22.05 51.69
C LEU A 12 -9.50 22.04 51.86
N THR A 13 -8.88 23.22 51.75
CA THR A 13 -7.44 23.37 51.96
C THR A 13 -7.04 22.87 53.36
N ARG A 14 -5.80 22.37 53.50
CA ARG A 14 -5.26 21.84 54.78
C ARG A 14 -5.42 22.84 55.93
N LEU A 15 -5.34 24.14 55.61
CA LEU A 15 -5.55 25.25 56.53
C LEU A 15 -7.01 25.36 57.00
N GLN A 16 -7.99 25.19 56.12
CA GLN A 16 -9.41 25.20 56.49
C GLN A 16 -9.76 24.00 57.38
N HIS A 17 -9.21 22.82 57.11
CA HIS A 17 -9.36 21.66 57.99
C HIS A 17 -8.71 21.90 59.37
N MET A 18 -7.53 22.50 59.43
CA MET A 18 -6.87 22.86 60.69
C MET A 18 -7.65 23.92 61.48
N LEU A 19 -8.20 24.93 60.81
CA LEU A 19 -9.00 25.98 61.45
C LEU A 19 -10.31 25.44 62.00
N ILE A 20 -11.02 24.59 61.25
CA ILE A 20 -12.25 23.94 61.72
C ILE A 20 -11.93 23.00 62.91
N ALA A 21 -10.86 22.21 62.83
CA ALA A 21 -10.43 21.33 63.93
C ALA A 21 -10.03 22.12 65.18
N GLY A 22 -9.31 23.24 65.01
CA GLY A 22 -8.94 24.14 66.08
C GLY A 22 -10.15 24.77 66.77
N ALA A 23 -11.10 25.30 65.99
CA ALA A 23 -12.33 25.89 66.52
C ALA A 23 -13.17 24.87 67.30
N VAL A 24 -13.25 23.63 66.81
CA VAL A 24 -13.97 22.54 67.49
C VAL A 24 -13.27 22.10 68.78
N THR A 25 -11.94 22.06 68.79
CA THR A 25 -11.15 21.69 69.97
C THR A 25 -11.29 22.76 71.06
N VAL A 26 -11.21 24.04 70.69
CA VAL A 26 -11.46 25.15 71.63
C VAL A 26 -12.89 25.11 72.17
N GLY A 27 -13.88 24.82 71.33
CA GLY A 27 -15.27 24.62 71.75
C GLY A 27 -15.44 23.46 72.75
N ALA A 28 -14.75 22.33 72.52
CA ALA A 28 -14.79 21.17 73.41
C ALA A 28 -14.12 21.45 74.77
N PHE A 29 -12.96 22.10 74.78
CA PHE A 29 -12.31 22.51 76.03
C PHE A 29 -13.13 23.56 76.79
N GLY A 30 -13.75 24.52 76.08
CA GLY A 30 -14.67 25.47 76.68
C GLY A 30 -15.89 24.79 77.31
N TYR A 31 -16.45 23.78 76.66
CA TYR A 31 -17.61 23.04 77.15
C TYR A 31 -17.28 22.14 78.35
N VAL A 32 -16.15 21.42 78.33
CA VAL A 32 -15.66 20.66 79.49
C VAL A 32 -15.33 21.58 80.66
N GLY A 33 -14.73 22.74 80.39
CA GLY A 33 -14.47 23.78 81.40
C GLY A 33 -15.74 24.33 82.03
N TYR A 34 -16.76 24.64 81.22
CA TYR A 34 -18.07 25.10 81.70
C TYR A 34 -18.77 24.04 82.56
N TYR A 35 -18.77 22.78 82.13
CA TYR A 35 -19.38 21.70 82.91
C TYR A 35 -18.62 21.44 84.23
N GLY A 36 -17.28 21.48 84.19
CA GLY A 36 -16.44 21.39 85.38
C GLY A 36 -16.69 22.56 86.35
N TYR A 37 -17.00 23.75 85.84
CA TYR A 37 -17.38 24.91 86.65
C TYR A 37 -18.74 24.72 87.33
N GLU A 38 -19.78 24.32 86.60
CA GLU A 38 -21.11 24.08 87.17
C GLU A 38 -21.11 22.92 88.18
N MET A 39 -20.35 21.85 87.90
CA MET A 39 -20.16 20.75 88.85
C MET A 39 -19.48 21.23 90.14
N ASN A 40 -18.42 22.03 90.05
CA ASN A 40 -17.76 22.60 91.23
C ASN A 40 -18.70 23.50 92.03
N LYS A 41 -19.53 24.31 91.36
CA LYS A 41 -20.51 25.18 92.00
C LYS A 41 -21.58 24.38 92.76
N ALA A 42 -22.08 23.31 92.15
CA ALA A 42 -23.02 22.38 92.78
C ALA A 42 -22.41 21.71 94.02
N LEU A 43 -21.18 21.20 93.91
CA LEU A 43 -20.46 20.58 95.02
C LEU A 43 -20.22 21.55 96.19
N ILE A 44 -19.77 22.79 95.89
CA ILE A 44 -19.58 23.83 96.91
C ILE A 44 -20.90 24.15 97.62
N ALA A 45 -22.01 24.25 96.88
CA ALA A 45 -23.31 24.51 97.47
C ALA A 45 -23.76 23.36 98.39
N ILE A 46 -23.60 22.11 97.96
CA ILE A 46 -23.91 20.92 98.79
C ILE A 46 -23.03 20.91 100.04
N GLY A 47 -21.75 21.25 99.89
CA GLY A 47 -20.82 21.40 101.00
C GLY A 47 -21.25 22.43 102.04
N LYS A 48 -21.79 23.57 101.61
CA LYS A 48 -22.30 24.62 102.51
C LYS A 48 -23.54 24.14 103.27
N ASP A 49 -24.40 23.37 102.63
CA ASP A 49 -25.59 22.79 103.27
C ASP A 49 -25.17 21.75 104.31
N LEU A 50 -24.22 20.87 103.99
CA LEU A 50 -23.64 19.90 104.92
C LEU A 50 -22.95 20.56 106.13
N GLN A 51 -22.33 21.73 105.92
CA GLN A 51 -21.73 22.49 107.01
C GLN A 51 -22.76 23.04 108.00
N LYS A 52 -24.01 23.26 107.58
CA LYS A 52 -25.09 23.76 108.43
C LYS A 52 -26.04 22.67 108.90
N ALA A 53 -26.07 21.54 108.20
CA ALA A 53 -26.96 20.43 108.50
C ALA A 53 -26.61 19.78 109.85
N PRO A 54 -27.53 19.81 110.84
CA PRO A 54 -27.30 19.21 112.14
C PRO A 54 -27.30 17.68 112.03
N ARG A 55 -26.35 17.05 112.72
CA ARG A 55 -26.21 15.60 112.83
C ARG A 55 -25.85 15.22 114.25
N ILE A 56 -26.63 14.30 114.81
CA ILE A 56 -26.33 13.72 116.12
C ILE A 56 -25.19 12.71 115.94
N HIS A 57 -24.07 12.95 116.59
CA HIS A 57 -22.91 12.06 116.60
C HIS A 57 -22.43 11.91 118.04
N LYS A 58 -22.40 10.66 118.55
CA LYS A 58 -22.03 10.34 119.96
C LYS A 58 -22.84 11.13 121.00
N GLY A 59 -24.15 11.28 120.80
CA GLY A 59 -25.06 11.91 121.77
C GLY A 59 -25.01 13.45 121.84
N GLN A 60 -24.22 14.11 120.99
CA GLN A 60 -24.18 15.58 120.87
C GLN A 60 -24.55 16.03 119.44
N THR A 61 -25.19 17.19 119.34
CA THR A 61 -25.53 17.82 118.06
C THR A 61 -24.28 18.45 117.45
N SER A 62 -23.81 17.91 116.32
CA SER A 62 -22.67 18.43 115.56
C SER A 62 -23.09 18.67 114.09
N THR A 63 -22.20 19.19 113.26
CA THR A 63 -22.44 19.40 111.81
C THR A 63 -21.68 18.35 111.01
N TRP A 64 -22.16 17.98 109.82
CA TRP A 64 -21.48 16.98 108.98
C TRP A 64 -20.01 17.33 108.68
N ALA A 65 -19.66 18.61 108.53
CA ALA A 65 -18.28 19.01 108.31
C ALA A 65 -17.32 18.66 109.47
N LYS A 66 -17.80 18.71 110.72
CA LYS A 66 -17.04 18.30 111.91
C LYS A 66 -16.93 16.78 112.01
N VAL A 67 -17.99 16.05 111.64
CA VAL A 67 -17.99 14.58 111.61
C VAL A 67 -17.01 14.05 110.56
N LEU A 68 -16.93 14.69 109.39
CA LEU A 68 -16.05 14.30 108.28
C LEU A 68 -14.62 14.86 108.39
N GLY A 69 -14.33 15.70 109.40
CA GLY A 69 -13.03 16.35 109.57
C GLY A 69 -12.66 17.21 108.35
N THR A 70 -13.52 18.16 107.98
CA THR A 70 -13.35 19.03 106.81
C THR A 70 -13.60 20.48 107.17
N SER A 71 -12.83 21.39 106.60
CA SER A 71 -12.92 22.83 106.85
C SER A 71 -13.50 23.63 105.69
N THR A 72 -13.52 23.07 104.47
CA THR A 72 -14.02 23.77 103.27
C THR A 72 -15.28 23.09 102.71
N PRO A 73 -16.25 23.84 102.19
CA PRO A 73 -17.47 23.25 101.61
C PRO A 73 -17.18 22.16 100.58
N LEU A 74 -16.25 22.41 99.65
CA LEU A 74 -15.89 21.45 98.60
C LEU A 74 -15.34 20.14 99.19
N SER A 75 -14.44 20.21 100.19
CA SER A 75 -13.91 19.01 100.82
C SER A 75 -14.97 18.28 101.65
N THR A 76 -15.91 18.99 102.28
CA THR A 76 -17.07 18.41 102.97
C THR A 76 -17.96 17.62 102.00
N SER A 77 -18.28 18.19 100.83
CA SER A 77 -19.06 17.50 99.79
C SER A 77 -18.36 16.27 99.23
N VAL A 78 -17.07 16.38 98.90
CA VAL A 78 -16.30 15.27 98.33
C VAL A 78 -16.18 14.12 99.34
N LYS A 79 -15.82 14.41 100.60
CA LYS A 79 -15.75 13.36 101.63
C LYS A 79 -17.12 12.73 101.93
N CYS A 80 -18.19 13.53 101.94
CA CYS A 80 -19.55 13.01 102.13
C CYS A 80 -19.94 12.02 101.01
N GLY A 81 -19.55 12.28 99.75
CA GLY A 81 -19.78 11.37 98.62
C GLY A 81 -19.09 10.01 98.76
N PHE A 82 -18.00 9.92 99.52
CA PHE A 82 -17.29 8.66 99.82
C PHE A 82 -17.62 8.07 101.20
N ASP A 83 -18.42 8.74 102.03
CA ASP A 83 -18.84 8.24 103.33
C ASP A 83 -20.14 7.44 103.21
N GLN A 84 -20.18 6.22 103.75
CA GLN A 84 -21.34 5.32 103.59
C GLN A 84 -22.65 5.86 104.20
N LYS A 85 -22.59 6.76 105.19
CA LYS A 85 -23.77 7.31 105.86
C LYS A 85 -24.26 8.60 105.21
N CYS A 86 -23.35 9.37 104.61
CA CYS A 86 -23.63 10.66 103.99
C CYS A 86 -23.91 10.54 102.48
N SER A 87 -23.27 9.57 101.80
CA SER A 87 -23.31 9.41 100.35
C SER A 87 -24.70 9.21 99.73
N PRO A 88 -25.69 8.52 100.35
CA PRO A 88 -27.01 8.37 99.73
C PRO A 88 -27.73 9.72 99.56
N TRP A 89 -27.70 10.55 100.61
CA TRP A 89 -28.28 11.89 100.57
C TRP A 89 -27.49 12.82 99.63
N PHE A 90 -26.16 12.72 99.64
CA PHE A 90 -25.30 13.47 98.72
C PHE A 90 -25.62 13.14 97.25
N ASN A 91 -25.77 11.86 96.92
CA ASN A 91 -26.08 11.43 95.55
C ASN A 91 -27.46 11.91 95.08
N GLU A 92 -28.49 11.89 95.95
CA GLU A 92 -29.79 12.47 95.59
C GLU A 92 -29.72 13.99 95.42
N THR A 93 -29.05 14.69 96.32
CA THR A 93 -28.92 16.15 96.26
C THR A 93 -28.09 16.60 95.05
N LEU A 94 -27.06 15.83 94.69
CA LEU A 94 -26.25 16.06 93.50
C LEU A 94 -27.07 15.86 92.22
N LYS A 95 -27.90 14.81 92.15
CA LYS A 95 -28.83 14.59 91.02
C LYS A 95 -29.86 15.70 90.87
N LEU A 96 -30.32 16.30 91.97
CA LEU A 96 -31.24 17.45 91.92
C LEU A 96 -30.58 18.75 91.46
N ARG A 97 -29.27 18.90 91.72
CA ARG A 97 -28.51 20.13 91.40
C ARG A 97 -27.77 20.06 90.06
N VAL A 98 -27.57 18.86 89.54
CA VAL A 98 -26.95 18.61 88.24
C VAL A 98 -27.91 17.74 87.45
N ASP A 99 -28.59 18.36 86.47
CA ASP A 99 -29.57 17.69 85.61
C ASP A 99 -28.92 16.48 84.88
N PRO A 100 -29.32 15.23 85.18
CA PRO A 100 -28.73 14.04 84.58
C PRO A 100 -29.25 13.74 83.18
N ASP A 101 -30.37 14.35 82.75
CA ASP A 101 -31.04 14.06 81.47
C ASP A 101 -30.57 14.96 80.32
N ASN A 102 -29.50 15.72 80.54
CA ASN A 102 -28.97 16.59 79.51
C ASN A 102 -28.45 15.75 78.33
N LYS A 103 -29.14 15.83 77.18
CA LYS A 103 -28.89 15.12 75.90
C LYS A 103 -27.48 15.30 75.30
N ASN A 104 -26.58 15.95 76.04
CA ASN A 104 -25.23 16.33 75.63
C ASN A 104 -24.19 15.22 75.81
N TYR A 105 -24.48 14.15 76.57
CA TYR A 105 -23.62 12.96 76.60
C TYR A 105 -23.59 12.21 75.26
N VAL A 106 -24.71 12.20 74.54
CA VAL A 106 -24.82 11.64 73.19
C VAL A 106 -24.01 12.47 72.20
N LEU A 107 -24.01 13.81 72.35
CA LEU A 107 -23.21 14.70 71.50
C LEU A 107 -21.71 14.51 71.74
N MET A 108 -21.27 14.40 73.01
CA MET A 108 -19.88 14.15 73.37
C MET A 108 -19.39 12.78 72.85
N PHE A 109 -20.24 11.75 72.91
CA PHE A 109 -19.92 10.41 72.42
C PHE A 109 -19.89 10.34 70.88
N LEU A 110 -20.83 10.99 70.19
CA LEU A 110 -20.81 11.14 68.73
C LEU A 110 -19.61 11.98 68.25
N PHE A 111 -19.20 13.00 69.02
CA PHE A 111 -18.01 13.79 68.73
C PHE A 111 -16.70 13.02 68.93
N LEU A 112 -16.56 12.26 70.01
CA LEU A 112 -15.39 11.37 70.22
C LEU A 112 -15.28 10.30 69.13
N MET A 113 -16.42 9.77 68.65
CA MET A 113 -16.46 8.85 67.51
C MET A 113 -16.03 9.53 66.20
N SER A 114 -16.36 10.80 65.99
CA SER A 114 -15.87 11.57 64.83
C SER A 114 -14.36 11.87 64.89
N ALA A 115 -13.81 12.09 66.10
CA ALA A 115 -12.37 12.20 66.33
C ALA A 115 -11.64 10.85 66.16
N PHE A 116 -12.31 9.73 66.42
CA PHE A 116 -11.77 8.38 66.13
C PHE A 116 -11.85 8.03 64.64
N ALA A 117 -12.88 8.52 63.93
CA ALA A 117 -12.97 8.43 62.47
C ALA A 117 -11.83 9.21 61.76
N TRP A 118 -11.28 10.24 62.42
CA TRP A 118 -10.06 10.95 62.00
C TRP A 118 -8.82 10.05 61.89
N ARG A 119 -8.77 8.92 62.61
CA ARG A 119 -7.67 7.95 62.52
C ARG A 119 -7.72 7.07 61.25
N LYS A 120 -8.76 7.22 60.43
CA LYS A 120 -8.96 6.50 59.15
C LYS A 120 -8.85 7.37 57.90
N VAL A 121 -8.35 8.62 57.99
CA VAL A 121 -7.97 9.37 56.79
C VAL A 121 -6.57 8.89 56.36
N PRO A 122 -6.39 8.26 55.18
CA PRO A 122 -5.07 7.89 54.70
C PRO A 122 -4.23 9.17 54.48
N SER A 123 -3.05 9.22 55.08
CA SER A 123 -2.08 10.31 54.95
C SER A 123 -1.27 10.26 53.65
N SER A 124 -1.58 9.36 52.72
CA SER A 124 -0.81 9.20 51.49
C SER A 124 -1.32 10.15 50.41
N LEU A 125 -0.68 11.30 50.30
CA LEU A 125 -0.61 12.02 49.03
C LEU A 125 0.33 11.20 48.14
N VAL A 126 -0.24 10.43 47.20
CA VAL A 126 0.53 9.83 46.10
C VAL A 126 1.15 10.99 45.33
N ARG A 127 2.44 11.24 45.52
CA ARG A 127 3.19 12.19 44.72
C ARG A 127 3.62 11.43 43.47
N LYS A 128 2.95 11.70 42.34
CA LYS A 128 3.42 11.22 41.05
C LYS A 128 4.62 12.07 40.67
N ASP A 129 5.82 11.50 40.78
CA ASP A 129 6.99 12.06 40.10
C ASP A 129 6.88 11.59 38.65
N PRO A 130 6.82 12.48 37.64
CA PRO A 130 6.83 12.03 36.26
C PRO A 130 8.09 11.18 36.07
N GLY A 131 7.91 9.90 35.73
CA GLY A 131 9.03 9.06 35.30
C GLY A 131 9.56 9.57 33.95
N GLN A 132 10.24 8.69 33.20
CA GLN A 132 10.77 9.08 31.89
C GLN A 132 9.65 9.30 30.84
N GLY A 133 8.46 8.71 31.02
CA GLY A 133 7.33 8.86 30.11
C GLY A 133 6.33 9.95 30.55
N LYS A 134 5.89 10.79 29.60
CA LYS A 134 4.80 11.76 29.79
C LYS A 134 3.92 11.82 28.54
N TRP A 135 2.60 11.81 28.71
CA TRP A 135 1.65 12.09 27.61
C TRP A 135 1.69 13.56 27.19
N ALA A 136 1.49 13.80 25.89
CA ALA A 136 1.47 15.15 25.34
C ALA A 136 0.35 16.02 25.93
N GLY A 137 0.71 17.21 26.40
CA GLY A 137 -0.21 18.24 26.87
C GLY A 137 -0.17 19.51 26.00
N LEU A 138 -1.15 20.40 26.16
CA LEU A 138 -1.17 21.69 25.44
C LEU A 138 -0.04 22.64 25.86
N ASP A 139 0.56 22.40 27.03
CA ASP A 139 1.65 23.21 27.56
C ASP A 139 3.04 22.72 27.09
N ASP A 140 3.11 21.62 26.34
CA ASP A 140 4.38 21.10 25.83
C ASP A 140 4.94 22.00 24.73
N HIS A 141 6.22 22.36 24.83
CA HIS A 141 6.86 23.42 24.04
C HIS A 141 6.64 23.34 22.51
N ARG A 142 6.59 22.12 21.97
CA ARG A 142 6.49 21.86 20.51
C ARG A 142 5.10 21.41 20.05
N ILE A 143 4.11 21.29 20.93
CA ILE A 143 2.79 20.74 20.56
C ILE A 143 2.10 21.54 19.46
N HIS A 144 2.31 22.86 19.42
CA HIS A 144 1.75 23.76 18.40
C HIS A 144 2.27 23.49 16.99
N GLU A 145 3.40 22.78 16.84
CA GLU A 145 3.92 22.36 15.53
C GLU A 145 3.09 21.22 14.93
N ALA A 146 2.50 20.37 15.77
CA ALA A 146 1.71 19.21 15.36
C ALA A 146 0.21 19.37 15.63
N VAL A 147 -0.24 20.45 16.27
CA VAL A 147 -1.64 20.66 16.67
C VAL A 147 -2.13 22.06 16.30
N VAL A 148 -3.36 22.15 15.81
CA VAL A 148 -4.09 23.41 15.61
C VAL A 148 -4.76 23.84 16.93
N ALA A 149 -4.08 24.72 17.67
CA ALA A 149 -4.58 25.29 18.92
C ALA A 149 -4.60 26.83 18.85
N LYS A 150 -5.47 27.48 19.63
CA LYS A 150 -5.52 28.95 19.69
C LYS A 150 -4.27 29.47 20.42
N VAL A 151 -3.36 30.10 19.70
CA VAL A 151 -2.17 30.78 20.26
C VAL A 151 -2.35 32.30 20.32
N THR A 152 -1.68 32.95 21.28
CA THR A 152 -1.73 34.40 21.50
C THR A 152 -0.33 35.05 21.40
N GLY A 153 -0.27 36.38 21.27
CA GLY A 153 0.98 37.14 21.33
C GLY A 153 2.02 36.80 20.25
N LYS A 154 3.28 36.56 20.67
CA LYS A 154 4.43 36.29 19.78
C LYS A 154 4.28 34.97 19.01
N LEU A 155 3.69 33.95 19.63
CA LEU A 155 3.45 32.63 19.00
C LEU A 155 2.51 32.72 17.79
N LYS A 156 1.46 33.54 17.87
CA LYS A 156 0.55 33.77 16.72
C LYS A 156 1.28 34.34 15.50
N LYS A 157 2.22 35.26 15.71
CA LYS A 157 3.03 35.82 14.62
C LYS A 157 3.99 34.77 14.03
N LEU A 158 4.57 33.92 14.89
CA LEU A 158 5.43 32.82 14.46
C LEU A 158 4.64 31.79 13.64
N GLU A 159 3.46 31.38 14.11
CA GLU A 159 2.60 30.45 13.38
C GLU A 159 2.16 31.01 12.03
N ALA A 160 1.74 32.28 11.96
CA ALA A 160 1.37 32.89 10.69
C ALA A 160 2.55 32.94 9.70
N ARG A 161 3.78 33.11 10.19
CA ARG A 161 4.99 33.02 9.36
C ARG A 161 5.24 31.59 8.90
N GLN A 162 5.12 30.62 9.80
CA GLN A 162 5.29 29.20 9.47
C GLN A 162 4.20 28.70 8.52
N ASP A 163 2.94 29.12 8.66
CA ASP A 163 1.85 28.71 7.78
C ASP A 163 2.06 29.22 6.35
N ARG A 164 2.82 30.31 6.16
CA ARG A 164 3.24 30.78 4.83
C ARG A 164 4.38 29.97 4.21
N THR A 165 5.34 29.50 5.01
CA THR A 165 6.58 28.86 4.50
C THR A 165 6.61 27.33 4.67
N ASN A 166 5.81 26.80 5.59
CA ASN A 166 5.70 25.39 5.99
C ASN A 166 4.26 25.13 6.50
N PRO A 167 3.26 25.16 5.60
CA PRO A 167 1.85 25.03 5.95
C PRO A 167 1.55 23.66 6.58
N ARG A 168 0.53 23.62 7.43
CA ARG A 168 -0.09 22.39 7.92
C ARG A 168 -0.73 21.65 6.75
N SER A 169 -0.40 20.37 6.57
CA SER A 169 -0.71 19.67 5.31
C SER A 169 -1.10 18.20 5.46
N LEU A 170 -0.88 17.57 6.61
CA LEU A 170 -1.22 16.15 6.82
C LEU A 170 -1.86 15.96 8.20
N TYR A 171 -3.03 15.34 8.22
CA TYR A 171 -3.82 15.04 9.41
C TYR A 171 -3.36 13.74 10.09
N ILE A 172 -3.14 13.81 11.40
CA ILE A 172 -2.70 12.67 12.24
C ILE A 172 -3.72 12.27 13.32
N GLY A 173 -4.92 12.86 13.31
CA GLY A 173 -5.96 12.57 14.29
C GLY A 173 -6.48 13.80 15.03
N HIS A 174 -7.58 13.66 15.75
CA HIS A 174 -8.03 14.66 16.71
C HIS A 174 -7.29 14.41 18.03
N PHE A 175 -6.31 15.26 18.34
CA PHE A 175 -5.50 15.23 19.55
C PHE A 175 -6.35 15.42 20.81
N VAL A 176 -6.16 14.52 21.78
CA VAL A 176 -6.76 14.55 23.11
C VAL A 176 -5.69 14.97 24.12
N PRO A 177 -5.73 16.21 24.65
CA PRO A 177 -4.66 16.70 25.50
C PRO A 177 -4.69 16.06 26.88
N TRP A 178 -3.48 15.78 27.39
CA TRP A 178 -3.25 15.33 28.76
C TRP A 178 -3.04 16.52 29.70
N THR A 179 -3.58 16.39 30.91
CA THR A 179 -3.39 17.34 32.03
C THR A 179 -3.17 16.56 33.33
N THR A 180 -2.99 17.26 34.45
CA THR A 180 -2.91 16.64 35.79
C THR A 180 -4.11 15.75 36.13
N ASP A 181 -5.29 16.07 35.58
CA ASP A 181 -6.55 15.33 35.83
C ASP A 181 -6.82 14.22 34.79
N GLY A 182 -5.88 13.99 33.85
CA GLY A 182 -5.97 13.00 32.79
C GLY A 182 -6.33 13.58 31.42
N PHE A 183 -6.85 12.71 30.54
CA PHE A 183 -7.24 13.05 29.15
C PHE A 183 -8.55 13.85 29.06
N HIS A 184 -8.53 14.94 28.30
CA HIS A 184 -9.70 15.80 28.09
C HIS A 184 -10.46 15.45 26.81
N TRP A 185 -11.21 14.34 26.84
CA TRP A 185 -11.96 13.80 25.68
C TRP A 185 -12.95 14.75 25.00
N LYS A 186 -13.42 15.79 25.71
CA LYS A 186 -14.36 16.79 25.16
C LYS A 186 -13.67 17.98 24.49
N GLN A 187 -12.36 18.15 24.69
CA GLN A 187 -11.57 19.28 24.19
C GLN A 187 -10.50 18.79 23.22
N THR A 188 -10.95 18.30 22.07
CA THR A 188 -10.04 17.78 21.05
C THR A 188 -9.55 18.87 20.10
N HIS A 189 -8.31 18.75 19.63
CA HIS A 189 -7.71 19.66 18.66
C HIS A 189 -7.31 18.90 17.39
N LEU A 190 -7.29 19.56 16.23
CA LEU A 190 -6.79 18.91 15.01
C LEU A 190 -5.28 18.71 15.10
N GLY A 191 -4.84 17.45 15.07
CA GLY A 191 -3.45 17.07 14.86
C GLY A 191 -3.10 17.19 13.38
N MET A 192 -2.20 18.09 13.03
CA MET A 192 -1.79 18.40 11.67
C MET A 192 -0.27 18.57 11.60
N LEU A 193 0.41 17.67 10.90
CA LEU A 193 1.81 17.83 10.54
C LEU A 193 1.99 18.93 9.50
N ARG A 194 3.11 19.64 9.59
CA ARG A 194 3.50 20.63 8.58
C ARG A 194 4.12 19.95 7.37
N LYS A 195 4.20 20.66 6.23
CA LYS A 195 4.71 20.15 4.95
C LYS A 195 6.07 19.45 5.08
N ARG A 196 7.00 20.01 5.84
CA ARG A 196 8.32 19.40 6.08
C ARG A 196 8.22 18.08 6.84
N ASP A 197 7.39 18.04 7.88
CA ASP A 197 7.21 16.84 8.72
C ASP A 197 6.43 15.74 7.98
N ARG A 198 5.47 16.14 7.12
CA ARG A 198 4.77 15.24 6.19
C ARG A 198 5.77 14.48 5.29
N ASN A 199 6.76 15.17 4.75
CA ASN A 199 7.78 14.57 3.88
C ASN A 199 8.77 13.68 4.65
N GLU A 200 8.67 13.58 5.98
CA GLU A 200 9.38 12.56 6.76
C GLU A 200 8.63 11.22 6.79
N HIS A 201 7.57 11.06 6.00
CA HIS A 201 6.77 9.84 5.89
C HIS A 201 6.03 9.46 7.19
N VAL A 202 5.00 8.62 7.04
CA VAL A 202 4.14 8.19 8.13
C VAL A 202 3.97 6.68 8.09
N MET A 203 4.25 6.00 9.20
CA MET A 203 3.90 4.58 9.38
C MET A 203 2.64 4.48 10.23
N ILE A 204 1.70 3.64 9.80
CA ILE A 204 0.43 3.39 10.45
C ILE A 204 0.32 1.89 10.74
N VAL A 205 0.40 1.53 12.02
CA VAL A 205 0.27 0.14 12.48
C VAL A 205 -1.11 -0.04 13.09
N GLY A 206 -1.83 -1.09 12.71
CA GLY A 206 -3.12 -1.40 13.33
C GLY A 206 -3.83 -2.57 12.66
N ALA A 207 -4.43 -3.45 13.46
CA ALA A 207 -5.12 -4.63 12.95
C ALA A 207 -6.27 -4.30 11.98
N SER A 208 -6.74 -5.31 11.24
CA SER A 208 -7.93 -5.16 10.40
C SER A 208 -9.13 -4.66 11.21
N GLY A 209 -9.87 -3.68 10.67
CA GLY A 209 -11.01 -3.06 11.35
C GLY A 209 -10.66 -2.13 12.52
N SER A 210 -9.39 -1.79 12.74
CA SER A 210 -8.95 -0.84 13.78
C SER A 210 -9.37 0.62 13.50
N GLY A 211 -9.55 0.95 12.21
CA GLY A 211 -9.93 2.28 11.74
C GLY A 211 -8.90 2.98 10.85
N LYS A 212 -7.79 2.34 10.45
CA LYS A 212 -6.74 2.94 9.59
C LYS A 212 -7.30 3.68 8.37
N THR A 213 -7.99 2.94 7.49
CA THR A 213 -8.55 3.41 6.22
C THR A 213 -9.54 4.54 6.44
N ARG A 214 -10.55 4.30 7.30
CA ARG A 214 -11.65 5.24 7.58
C ARG A 214 -11.24 6.44 8.42
N GLY A 215 -10.20 6.33 9.25
CA GLY A 215 -9.85 7.28 10.29
C GLY A 215 -8.62 8.15 9.99
N ILE A 216 -7.73 7.72 9.09
CA ILE A 216 -6.51 8.46 8.72
C ILE A 216 -6.32 8.59 7.19
N PHE A 217 -6.33 7.48 6.43
CA PHE A 217 -6.00 7.52 5.00
C PHE A 217 -6.98 8.40 4.22
N ARG A 218 -8.29 8.14 4.35
CA ARG A 218 -9.35 8.86 3.61
C ARG A 218 -9.38 10.36 3.92
N GLN A 219 -9.12 10.74 5.16
CA GLN A 219 -9.04 12.14 5.61
C GLN A 219 -7.94 12.88 4.87
N ASN A 220 -6.78 12.25 4.72
CA ASN A 220 -5.62 12.87 4.07
C ASN A 220 -5.81 12.96 2.55
N ILE A 221 -6.40 11.95 1.92
CA ILE A 221 -6.76 12.01 0.49
C ILE A 221 -7.81 13.12 0.23
N VAL A 222 -8.77 13.31 1.13
CA VAL A 222 -9.73 14.44 1.07
C VAL A 222 -9.04 15.79 1.26
N LEU A 223 -8.10 15.90 2.21
CA LEU A 223 -7.32 17.11 2.43
C LEU A 223 -6.43 17.45 1.24
N ASP A 224 -5.85 16.46 0.57
CA ASP A 224 -5.06 16.66 -0.64
C ASP A 224 -5.89 17.23 -1.78
N ALA A 225 -7.14 16.79 -1.94
CA ALA A 225 -8.07 17.39 -2.91
C ALA A 225 -8.33 18.88 -2.62
N VAL A 226 -8.40 19.25 -1.34
CA VAL A 226 -8.64 20.64 -0.88
C VAL A 226 -7.38 21.49 -1.07
N ASN A 227 -6.21 20.93 -0.77
CA ASN A 227 -4.92 21.61 -0.85
C ASN A 227 -4.34 21.66 -2.26
N GLY A 228 -4.92 20.90 -3.20
CA GLY A 228 -4.45 20.81 -4.56
C GLY A 228 -3.22 19.92 -4.74
N ASN A 229 -2.96 19.01 -3.80
CA ASN A 229 -1.83 18.07 -3.85
C ASN A 229 -2.14 16.88 -4.78
N THR A 230 -1.14 16.03 -5.01
CA THR A 230 -1.26 14.75 -5.70
C THR A 230 -1.44 13.61 -4.70
N SER A 231 -2.44 12.76 -4.92
CA SER A 231 -2.64 11.52 -4.15
C SER A 231 -2.46 10.31 -5.08
N ILE A 232 -1.55 9.40 -4.71
CA ILE A 232 -1.31 8.13 -5.39
C ILE A 232 -1.82 7.04 -4.46
N VAL A 233 -2.92 6.40 -4.80
CA VAL A 233 -3.64 5.48 -3.91
C VAL A 233 -3.57 4.07 -4.48
N TYR A 234 -3.05 3.14 -3.68
CA TYR A 234 -3.09 1.72 -3.99
C TYR A 234 -4.30 1.12 -3.27
N ASP A 235 -5.35 0.80 -4.04
CA ASP A 235 -6.58 0.21 -3.53
C ASP A 235 -6.63 -1.30 -3.85
N LEU A 236 -6.24 -2.11 -2.86
CA LEU A 236 -6.24 -3.58 -2.94
C LEU A 236 -7.63 -4.19 -2.70
N LYS A 237 -8.65 -3.35 -2.49
CA LYS A 237 -10.06 -3.72 -2.30
C LYS A 237 -10.94 -3.12 -3.39
N TRP A 238 -10.34 -2.74 -4.52
CA TRP A 238 -11.06 -2.13 -5.63
C TRP A 238 -12.22 -3.01 -6.13
N PRO A 239 -13.37 -2.45 -6.54
CA PRO A 239 -13.79 -1.04 -6.49
C PRO A 239 -14.68 -0.73 -5.26
N GLN A 240 -14.41 -1.32 -4.09
CA GLN A 240 -15.29 -1.15 -2.92
C GLN A 240 -15.40 0.32 -2.48
N MET A 241 -16.64 0.82 -2.40
CA MET A 241 -16.95 2.21 -2.07
C MET A 241 -16.90 2.52 -0.57
N ASP A 242 -17.26 1.55 0.27
CA ASP A 242 -17.45 1.71 1.70
C ASP A 242 -16.20 1.40 2.54
N SER A 243 -15.37 0.48 2.02
CA SER A 243 -14.22 -0.10 2.69
C SER A 243 -12.88 0.11 1.95
N GLY A 244 -12.96 0.53 0.68
CA GLY A 244 -11.83 0.96 -0.15
C GLY A 244 -11.76 2.49 -0.33
N PHE A 245 -11.32 2.92 -1.52
CA PHE A 245 -11.10 4.32 -1.86
C PHE A 245 -11.88 4.80 -3.10
N ALA A 246 -12.70 3.93 -3.70
CA ALA A 246 -13.40 4.20 -4.95
C ALA A 246 -14.32 5.44 -4.90
N ASP A 247 -15.01 5.66 -3.78
CA ASP A 247 -15.89 6.82 -3.59
C ASP A 247 -15.14 8.16 -3.51
N LEU A 248 -13.84 8.13 -3.23
CA LEU A 248 -13.00 9.34 -3.27
C LEU A 248 -12.82 9.86 -4.69
N ALA A 249 -12.94 9.02 -5.72
CA ALA A 249 -12.99 9.48 -7.11
C ALA A 249 -14.17 10.45 -7.32
N LEU A 250 -15.34 10.12 -6.78
CA LEU A 250 -16.52 10.96 -6.83
C LEU A 250 -16.32 12.27 -6.07
N TYR A 251 -15.77 12.19 -4.85
CA TYR A 251 -15.43 13.38 -4.06
C TYR A 251 -14.51 14.35 -4.82
N TRP A 252 -13.42 13.83 -5.41
CA TRP A 252 -12.46 14.62 -6.18
C TRP A 252 -13.09 15.23 -7.43
N LYS A 253 -13.91 14.47 -8.15
CA LYS A 253 -14.63 14.97 -9.33
C LYS A 253 -15.60 16.10 -8.97
N LYS A 254 -16.37 15.98 -7.87
CA LYS A 254 -17.27 17.05 -7.39
C LYS A 254 -16.52 18.29 -6.93
N ARG A 255 -15.26 18.17 -6.49
CA ARG A 255 -14.35 19.30 -6.22
C ARG A 255 -13.75 19.93 -7.47
N GLY A 256 -14.02 19.39 -8.67
CA GLY A 256 -13.41 19.85 -9.92
C GLY A 256 -11.93 19.50 -10.03
N ARG A 257 -11.47 18.46 -9.32
CA ARG A 257 -10.08 17.98 -9.38
C ARG A 257 -9.98 16.80 -10.36
N PRO A 258 -8.84 16.64 -11.07
CA PRO A 258 -8.66 15.53 -11.99
C PRO A 258 -8.47 14.21 -11.24
N VAL A 259 -9.01 13.13 -11.82
CA VAL A 259 -8.98 11.77 -11.27
C VAL A 259 -8.60 10.82 -12.41
N TYR A 260 -7.70 9.90 -12.09
CA TYR A 260 -7.15 8.90 -13.01
C TYR A 260 -7.28 7.54 -12.34
N VAL A 261 -7.85 6.59 -13.05
CA VAL A 261 -8.10 5.24 -12.52
C VAL A 261 -7.38 4.23 -13.41
N PHE A 262 -6.44 3.53 -12.81
CA PHE A 262 -5.77 2.38 -13.41
C PHE A 262 -6.29 1.11 -12.73
N ALA A 263 -7.16 0.38 -13.41
CA ALA A 263 -7.77 -0.86 -12.94
C ALA A 263 -7.53 -1.98 -13.96
N PRO A 264 -6.30 -2.53 -14.04
CA PRO A 264 -5.80 -3.25 -15.22
C PRO A 264 -6.57 -4.53 -15.60
N PHE A 265 -7.41 -5.06 -14.71
CA PHE A 265 -8.24 -6.22 -14.99
C PHE A 265 -9.59 -5.85 -15.63
N ASN A 266 -9.95 -4.57 -15.64
CA ASN A 266 -11.14 -4.05 -16.30
C ASN A 266 -10.83 -3.72 -17.77
N GLU A 267 -11.70 -4.16 -18.67
CA GLU A 267 -11.62 -3.92 -20.11
C GLU A 267 -11.51 -2.43 -20.45
N THR A 268 -12.21 -1.56 -19.72
CA THR A 268 -12.22 -0.11 -20.00
C THR A 268 -11.16 0.67 -19.22
N SER A 269 -10.25 0.03 -18.48
CA SER A 269 -9.21 0.77 -17.72
C SER A 269 -8.42 1.75 -18.58
N MET A 270 -8.05 2.90 -18.02
CA MET A 270 -6.98 3.72 -18.60
C MET A 270 -5.68 2.90 -18.68
N ARG A 271 -4.78 3.32 -19.56
CA ARG A 271 -3.49 2.67 -19.81
C ARG A 271 -2.36 3.35 -19.05
N LEU A 272 -1.47 2.55 -18.51
CA LEU A 272 -0.21 2.94 -17.90
C LEU A 272 0.93 2.12 -18.55
N PRO A 273 1.56 2.64 -19.62
CA PRO A 273 2.59 1.92 -20.36
C PRO A 273 3.83 1.64 -19.49
N LEU A 274 4.04 0.38 -19.10
CA LEU A 274 5.09 -0.01 -18.14
C LEU A 274 6.50 0.05 -18.73
N LEU A 275 6.62 -0.10 -20.05
CA LEU A 275 7.89 -0.05 -20.79
C LEU A 275 8.26 1.37 -21.28
N SER A 276 7.38 2.36 -21.11
CA SER A 276 7.66 3.74 -21.48
C SER A 276 8.78 4.34 -20.61
N GLY A 277 9.72 5.06 -21.26
CA GLY A 277 10.89 5.66 -20.62
C GLY A 277 12.03 4.69 -20.32
N ILE A 278 12.07 3.50 -20.94
CA ILE A 278 13.20 2.57 -20.84
C ILE A 278 14.09 2.74 -22.07
N ASP A 279 15.06 3.64 -21.97
CA ASP A 279 15.98 3.96 -23.08
C ASP A 279 17.37 3.35 -22.88
N THR A 280 17.70 2.94 -21.66
CA THR A 280 19.02 2.43 -21.27
C THR A 280 18.94 1.10 -20.54
N LEU A 281 20.06 0.36 -20.53
CA LEU A 281 20.16 -0.89 -19.79
C LEU A 281 19.98 -0.69 -18.28
N ASP A 282 20.40 0.44 -17.71
CA ASP A 282 20.22 0.75 -16.28
C ASP A 282 18.73 0.87 -15.91
N GLU A 283 17.94 1.56 -16.73
CA GLU A 283 16.48 1.65 -16.53
C GLU A 283 15.80 0.29 -16.66
N ALA A 284 16.24 -0.52 -17.62
CA ALA A 284 15.75 -1.89 -17.78
C ALA A 284 16.16 -2.79 -16.61
N LEU A 285 17.36 -2.60 -16.05
CA LEU A 285 17.85 -3.31 -14.85
C LEU A 285 17.02 -2.95 -13.61
N LYS A 286 16.59 -1.71 -13.46
CA LYS A 286 15.66 -1.31 -12.39
C LYS A 286 14.34 -2.08 -12.50
N LEU A 287 13.83 -2.30 -13.71
CA LEU A 287 12.66 -3.13 -13.95
C LEU A 287 12.93 -4.61 -13.65
N ALA A 288 14.02 -5.16 -14.17
CA ALA A 288 14.40 -6.56 -13.94
C ALA A 288 14.60 -6.88 -12.45
N ARG A 289 15.09 -5.93 -11.65
CA ARG A 289 15.22 -6.06 -10.19
C ARG A 289 13.88 -6.11 -9.46
N ALA A 290 12.80 -5.57 -10.01
CA ALA A 290 11.46 -5.78 -9.46
C ALA A 290 10.97 -7.22 -9.71
N VAL A 291 11.29 -7.81 -10.86
CA VAL A 291 10.93 -9.20 -11.19
C VAL A 291 11.83 -10.22 -10.47
N ILE A 292 13.12 -9.89 -10.35
CA ILE A 292 14.13 -10.72 -9.70
C ILE A 292 14.83 -9.85 -8.64
N ALA A 293 14.24 -9.78 -7.44
CA ALA A 293 14.76 -8.97 -6.32
C ALA A 293 16.22 -9.32 -5.97
N PRO A 294 17.11 -8.32 -5.71
CA PRO A 294 18.47 -8.57 -5.25
C PRO A 294 18.49 -9.07 -3.78
N PRO A 295 19.49 -9.87 -3.39
CA PRO A 295 19.75 -10.15 -1.98
C PRO A 295 20.31 -8.89 -1.32
N GLU A 296 19.60 -8.30 -0.36
CA GLU A 296 20.05 -7.04 0.27
C GLU A 296 20.84 -7.24 1.59
N TYR A 297 20.69 -8.37 2.29
CA TYR A 297 21.29 -8.55 3.65
C TYR A 297 21.80 -9.95 4.00
N LYS A 298 21.91 -10.87 3.05
CA LYS A 298 22.63 -12.15 3.22
C LYS A 298 23.35 -12.52 1.94
N ASP A 299 24.52 -13.10 2.07
CA ASP A 299 25.16 -13.86 0.99
C ASP A 299 24.19 -14.98 0.58
N GLU A 300 23.49 -14.80 -0.54
CA GLU A 300 22.73 -15.88 -1.15
C GLU A 300 23.68 -16.77 -1.93
N THR A 301 23.62 -18.07 -1.66
CA THR A 301 24.25 -19.10 -2.51
C THR A 301 23.74 -18.93 -3.94
N GLY A 302 24.63 -18.62 -4.88
CA GLY A 302 24.27 -18.36 -6.29
C GLY A 302 23.92 -16.90 -6.64
N ALA A 303 24.26 -15.91 -5.80
CA ALA A 303 24.03 -14.49 -6.07
C ALA A 303 24.53 -14.03 -7.47
N HIS A 304 25.72 -14.49 -7.90
CA HIS A 304 26.27 -14.23 -9.24
C HIS A 304 25.41 -14.78 -10.39
N TYR A 305 24.73 -15.91 -10.18
CA TYR A 305 23.83 -16.48 -11.19
C TYR A 305 22.60 -15.60 -11.35
N LYS A 306 21.96 -15.20 -10.24
CA LYS A 306 20.79 -14.30 -10.25
C LYS A 306 21.11 -12.91 -10.83
N ASP A 307 22.33 -12.39 -10.66
CA ASP A 307 22.74 -11.12 -11.28
C ASP A 307 22.85 -11.22 -12.81
N ASN A 308 23.36 -12.34 -13.33
CA ASN A 308 23.38 -12.59 -14.77
C ASN A 308 21.96 -12.75 -15.34
N GLU A 309 21.06 -13.41 -14.61
CA GLU A 309 19.65 -13.52 -15.00
C GLU A 309 18.96 -12.15 -15.05
N ARG A 310 19.16 -11.31 -14.02
CA ARG A 310 18.66 -9.92 -14.00
C ARG A 310 19.16 -9.12 -15.19
N ARG A 311 20.45 -9.25 -15.51
CA ARG A 311 21.07 -8.51 -16.62
C ARG A 311 20.56 -8.98 -17.98
N ALA A 312 20.37 -10.29 -18.14
CA ALA A 312 19.79 -10.83 -19.36
C ALA A 312 18.32 -10.42 -19.54
N LEU A 313 17.52 -10.50 -18.47
CA LEU A 313 16.14 -10.01 -18.46
C LEU A 313 16.08 -8.52 -18.81
N ALA A 314 16.95 -7.69 -18.22
CA ALA A 314 17.06 -6.27 -18.53
C ALA A 314 17.38 -6.02 -20.02
N ALA A 315 18.30 -6.80 -20.60
CA ALA A 315 18.63 -6.69 -22.02
C ALA A 315 17.44 -7.04 -22.92
N MET A 316 16.65 -8.06 -22.56
CA MET A 316 15.41 -8.41 -23.28
C MET A 316 14.35 -7.32 -23.13
N ILE A 317 14.15 -6.78 -21.92
CA ILE A 317 13.23 -5.65 -21.67
C ILE A 317 13.64 -4.44 -22.50
N LEU A 318 14.92 -4.09 -22.54
CA LEU A 318 15.42 -2.98 -23.34
C LEU A 318 15.18 -3.20 -24.84
N ALA A 319 15.44 -4.41 -25.34
CA ALA A 319 15.18 -4.76 -26.73
C ALA A 319 13.69 -4.58 -27.10
N ILE A 320 12.78 -4.97 -26.19
CA ILE A 320 11.34 -4.84 -26.39
C ILE A 320 10.90 -3.38 -26.26
N ALA A 321 11.43 -2.63 -25.30
CA ALA A 321 11.10 -1.21 -25.12
C ALA A 321 11.49 -0.37 -26.34
N GLN A 322 12.58 -0.75 -27.04
CA GLN A 322 13.03 -0.13 -28.29
C GLN A 322 12.29 -0.64 -29.54
N SER A 323 11.38 -1.62 -29.41
CA SER A 323 10.60 -2.15 -30.53
C SER A 323 9.45 -1.22 -30.94
N PRO A 324 8.90 -1.37 -32.15
CA PRO A 324 7.70 -0.65 -32.59
C PRO A 324 6.45 -0.97 -31.76
N THR A 325 6.40 -2.16 -31.15
CA THR A 325 5.27 -2.65 -30.34
C THR A 325 5.74 -2.98 -28.91
N PRO A 326 6.07 -1.98 -28.07
CA PRO A 326 6.61 -2.21 -26.74
C PRO A 326 5.51 -2.72 -25.80
N THR A 327 5.44 -4.04 -25.63
CA THR A 327 4.45 -4.71 -24.78
C THR A 327 5.09 -5.83 -23.96
N MET A 328 4.58 -6.03 -22.73
CA MET A 328 4.98 -7.16 -21.90
C MET A 328 4.62 -8.51 -22.52
N LYS A 329 3.65 -8.55 -23.46
CA LYS A 329 3.31 -9.74 -24.24
C LYS A 329 4.47 -10.23 -25.12
N GLU A 330 5.34 -9.33 -25.57
CA GLU A 330 6.49 -9.69 -26.40
C GLU A 330 7.57 -10.41 -25.59
N LEU A 331 7.72 -10.05 -24.31
CA LEU A 331 8.59 -10.78 -23.39
C LEU A 331 8.12 -12.22 -23.20
N GLN A 332 6.79 -12.42 -23.25
CA GLN A 332 6.21 -13.76 -23.21
C GLN A 332 6.58 -14.59 -24.42
N ARG A 333 6.46 -14.00 -25.61
CA ARG A 333 6.85 -14.63 -26.86
C ARG A 333 8.32 -15.05 -26.84
N LEU A 334 9.22 -14.17 -26.38
CA LEU A 334 10.64 -14.50 -26.24
C LEU A 334 10.87 -15.69 -25.30
N GLY A 335 10.12 -15.79 -24.21
CA GLY A 335 10.23 -16.91 -23.28
C GLY A 335 9.63 -18.23 -23.76
N GLN A 336 8.77 -18.20 -24.79
CA GLN A 336 8.19 -19.40 -25.42
C GLN A 336 9.01 -19.93 -26.59
N MET A 337 9.98 -19.15 -27.07
CA MET A 337 10.89 -19.59 -28.13
C MET A 337 11.75 -20.76 -27.67
N ASN A 338 12.09 -21.65 -28.61
CA ASN A 338 13.10 -22.67 -28.35
C ASN A 338 14.52 -22.06 -28.40
N ALA A 339 15.51 -22.81 -27.93
CA ALA A 339 16.88 -22.31 -27.83
C ALA A 339 17.49 -21.85 -29.17
N SER A 340 17.18 -22.52 -30.28
CA SER A 340 17.70 -22.13 -31.60
C SER A 340 17.10 -20.80 -32.07
N GLU A 341 15.81 -20.58 -31.78
CA GLU A 341 15.12 -19.32 -32.07
C GLU A 341 15.68 -18.16 -31.23
N ILE A 342 15.90 -18.40 -29.94
CA ILE A 342 16.47 -17.40 -29.01
C ILE A 342 17.92 -17.06 -29.37
N GLU A 343 18.74 -18.05 -29.70
CA GLU A 343 20.12 -17.85 -30.17
C GLU A 343 20.14 -17.04 -31.47
N SER A 344 19.23 -17.35 -32.38
CA SER A 344 19.06 -16.63 -33.64
C SER A 344 18.64 -15.17 -33.40
N TRP A 345 17.70 -14.93 -32.50
CA TRP A 345 17.26 -13.59 -32.09
C TRP A 345 18.42 -12.79 -31.46
N TYR A 346 19.22 -13.42 -30.60
CA TYR A 346 20.40 -12.82 -29.97
C TYR A 346 21.49 -12.42 -30.98
N LYS A 347 21.85 -13.32 -31.90
CA LYS A 347 22.90 -13.05 -32.91
C LYS A 347 22.57 -11.82 -33.78
N ARG A 348 21.29 -11.57 -34.02
CA ARG A 348 20.79 -10.47 -34.85
C ARG A 348 20.68 -9.12 -34.16
N GLN A 349 20.76 -9.05 -32.82
CA GLN A 349 20.69 -7.78 -32.09
C GLN A 349 21.77 -6.81 -32.58
N GLN A 350 21.41 -5.58 -32.94
CA GLN A 350 22.41 -4.59 -33.40
C GLN A 350 22.97 -3.76 -32.25
N ASN A 351 22.20 -3.61 -31.17
CA ASN A 351 22.62 -2.87 -29.99
C ASN A 351 23.72 -3.65 -29.24
N ILE A 352 24.90 -3.04 -29.15
CA ILE A 352 26.10 -3.61 -28.52
C ILE A 352 25.87 -3.86 -27.03
N GLU A 353 25.16 -2.97 -26.32
CA GLU A 353 24.88 -3.14 -24.88
C GLU A 353 24.00 -4.36 -24.63
N ILE A 354 22.95 -4.56 -25.44
CA ILE A 354 22.07 -5.74 -25.39
C ILE A 354 22.89 -7.01 -25.66
N LYS A 355 23.71 -7.01 -26.73
CA LYS A 355 24.58 -8.15 -27.05
C LYS A 355 25.54 -8.50 -25.92
N GLN A 356 26.23 -7.51 -25.36
CA GLN A 356 27.18 -7.73 -24.27
C GLN A 356 26.50 -8.24 -22.99
N ALA A 357 25.33 -7.69 -22.67
CA ALA A 357 24.55 -8.10 -21.50
C ALA A 357 24.03 -9.55 -21.61
N LEU A 358 23.70 -10.00 -22.82
CA LEU A 358 23.22 -11.36 -23.09
C LEU A 358 24.35 -12.38 -23.27
N LYS A 359 25.57 -11.95 -23.63
CA LYS A 359 26.69 -12.85 -23.92
C LYS A 359 26.89 -13.95 -22.87
N ALA A 360 26.92 -13.59 -21.60
CA ALA A 360 27.13 -14.53 -20.50
C ALA A 360 26.01 -15.58 -20.35
N MET A 361 24.79 -15.28 -20.81
CA MET A 361 23.68 -16.24 -20.86
C MET A 361 23.87 -17.23 -22.01
N PHE A 362 24.28 -16.75 -23.19
CA PHE A 362 24.48 -17.59 -24.39
C PHE A 362 25.82 -18.34 -24.42
N ASP A 363 26.79 -17.97 -23.58
CA ASP A 363 28.01 -18.74 -23.35
C ASP A 363 27.74 -20.00 -22.48
N LYS A 364 26.53 -20.14 -21.89
CA LYS A 364 26.11 -21.34 -21.13
C LYS A 364 25.54 -22.41 -22.06
N ARG A 365 25.34 -23.63 -21.51
CA ARG A 365 24.65 -24.70 -22.24
C ARG A 365 23.17 -24.37 -22.51
N VAL A 366 22.66 -24.88 -23.62
CA VAL A 366 21.31 -24.65 -24.18
C VAL A 366 20.17 -25.00 -23.21
N ASP A 367 20.33 -26.04 -22.40
CA ASP A 367 19.39 -26.47 -21.35
C ASP A 367 19.17 -25.39 -20.29
N GLN A 368 20.25 -24.75 -19.82
CA GLN A 368 20.19 -23.75 -18.74
C GLN A 368 19.53 -22.43 -19.16
N ILE A 369 19.56 -22.08 -20.45
CA ILE A 369 18.92 -20.87 -20.98
C ILE A 369 17.39 -21.01 -20.89
N SER A 370 16.89 -22.20 -21.24
CA SER A 370 15.46 -22.50 -21.24
C SER A 370 14.88 -22.49 -19.83
N ASP A 371 15.60 -23.04 -18.84
CA ASP A 371 15.18 -23.06 -17.44
C ASP A 371 15.12 -21.65 -16.82
N THR A 372 16.15 -20.82 -17.04
CA THR A 372 16.16 -19.41 -16.59
C THR A 372 14.99 -18.63 -17.19
N LEU A 373 14.75 -18.79 -18.49
CA LEU A 373 13.65 -18.11 -19.17
C LEU A 373 12.29 -18.58 -18.66
N ALA A 374 12.10 -19.89 -18.45
CA ALA A 374 10.88 -20.43 -17.86
C ALA A 374 10.62 -19.84 -16.45
N GLY A 375 11.65 -19.67 -15.63
CA GLY A 375 11.56 -19.04 -14.32
C GLY A 375 11.10 -17.58 -14.37
N VAL A 376 11.63 -16.79 -15.32
CA VAL A 376 11.17 -15.41 -15.57
C VAL A 376 9.73 -15.40 -16.08
N MET A 377 9.39 -16.30 -16.99
CA MET A 377 8.06 -16.42 -17.58
C MET A 377 6.98 -16.75 -16.55
N ASN A 378 7.27 -17.65 -15.62
CA ASN A 378 6.37 -17.97 -14.52
C ASN A 378 6.08 -16.77 -13.61
N LYS A 379 6.99 -15.80 -13.53
CA LYS A 379 6.79 -14.57 -12.77
C LYS A 379 5.99 -13.50 -13.52
N LEU A 380 5.84 -13.65 -14.84
CA LEU A 380 5.18 -12.66 -15.70
C LEU A 380 3.85 -13.18 -16.28
N GLN A 381 3.31 -14.27 -15.71
CA GLN A 381 2.05 -14.87 -16.17
C GLN A 381 0.84 -13.92 -16.05
N ILE A 382 0.89 -12.93 -15.16
CA ILE A 382 -0.17 -11.92 -15.02
C ILE A 382 -0.45 -11.16 -16.32
N PHE A 383 0.54 -11.04 -17.20
CA PHE A 383 0.41 -10.38 -18.50
C PHE A 383 -0.24 -11.28 -19.56
N TYR A 384 -0.55 -12.56 -19.26
CA TYR A 384 -1.39 -13.40 -20.13
C TYR A 384 -2.85 -12.95 -20.13
N ASN A 385 -3.25 -12.16 -19.13
CA ASN A 385 -4.54 -11.52 -19.15
C ASN A 385 -4.52 -10.36 -20.17
N ASP A 386 -5.36 -10.45 -21.21
CA ASP A 386 -5.42 -9.45 -22.27
C ASP A 386 -5.74 -8.04 -21.75
N ASN A 387 -6.59 -7.92 -20.72
CA ASN A 387 -6.90 -6.61 -20.12
C ASN A 387 -5.67 -6.01 -19.44
N VAL A 388 -4.90 -6.82 -18.69
CA VAL A 388 -3.68 -6.36 -18.03
C VAL A 388 -2.64 -5.97 -19.05
N SER A 389 -2.44 -6.80 -20.07
CA SER A 389 -1.52 -6.51 -21.17
C SER A 389 -1.91 -5.20 -21.86
N ARG A 390 -3.21 -4.96 -22.10
CA ARG A 390 -3.72 -3.75 -22.78
C ARG A 390 -3.47 -2.52 -21.93
N ALA A 391 -3.89 -2.60 -20.67
CA ALA A 391 -3.74 -1.53 -19.70
C ALA A 391 -2.26 -1.19 -19.49
N THR A 392 -1.32 -2.14 -19.64
CA THR A 392 0.11 -1.90 -19.43
C THR A 392 0.92 -1.62 -20.68
N THR A 393 0.27 -1.59 -21.85
CA THR A 393 0.87 -1.27 -23.15
C THR A 393 0.48 0.16 -23.57
N GLY A 394 1.29 0.77 -24.45
CA GLY A 394 0.86 1.97 -25.17
C GLY A 394 -0.46 1.73 -25.92
N GLY A 395 -1.17 2.81 -26.24
CA GLY A 395 -2.29 2.79 -27.20
C GLY A 395 -2.11 3.91 -28.20
N ASN A 396 -2.83 3.85 -29.32
CA ASN A 396 -2.76 4.91 -30.32
C ASN A 396 -3.54 6.17 -29.92
N ASN A 397 -4.49 6.03 -28.99
CA ASN A 397 -5.26 7.14 -28.45
C ASN A 397 -4.60 7.70 -27.18
N PRO A 398 -4.05 8.94 -27.21
CA PRO A 398 -3.43 9.57 -26.05
C PRO A 398 -4.39 9.77 -24.86
N ASP A 399 -5.69 9.92 -25.12
CA ASP A 399 -6.69 10.15 -24.07
C ASP A 399 -6.91 8.89 -23.20
N GLU A 400 -6.51 7.71 -23.68
CA GLU A 400 -6.52 6.48 -22.89
C GLU A 400 -5.32 6.38 -21.96
N ILE A 401 -4.25 7.14 -22.19
CA ILE A 401 -2.98 7.02 -21.48
C ILE A 401 -2.96 7.96 -20.27
N ILE A 402 -2.62 7.42 -19.10
CA ILE A 402 -2.44 8.22 -17.90
C ILE A 402 -1.19 9.10 -18.04
N ASP A 403 -1.42 10.41 -18.14
CA ASP A 403 -0.36 11.41 -18.15
C ASP A 403 0.17 11.66 -16.73
N LEU A 404 1.17 10.87 -16.34
CA LEU A 404 1.83 11.00 -15.04
C LEU A 404 2.53 12.35 -14.86
N GLU A 405 3.11 12.91 -15.91
CA GLU A 405 3.81 14.19 -15.81
C GLU A 405 2.84 15.31 -15.45
N LYS A 406 1.70 15.36 -16.14
CA LYS A 406 0.62 16.29 -15.82
C LYS A 406 0.11 16.14 -14.39
N ILE A 407 -0.09 14.90 -13.93
CA ILE A 407 -0.50 14.63 -12.54
C ILE A 407 0.48 15.23 -11.53
N PHE A 408 1.79 15.11 -11.78
CA PHE A 408 2.82 15.63 -10.85
C PHE A 408 3.09 17.13 -10.99
N ARG A 409 2.75 17.73 -12.14
CA ARG A 409 2.86 19.17 -12.36
C ARG A 409 1.64 19.95 -11.85
N GLU A 410 0.44 19.40 -12.00
CA GLU A 410 -0.83 20.12 -11.76
C GLU A 410 -1.62 19.63 -10.55
N GLY A 411 -1.31 18.41 -10.06
CA GLY A 411 -2.03 17.77 -8.97
C GLY A 411 -3.21 16.92 -9.45
N GLY A 412 -3.39 15.75 -8.86
CA GLY A 412 -4.47 14.83 -9.22
C GLY A 412 -4.59 13.63 -8.29
N LEU A 413 -5.69 12.89 -8.41
CA LEU A 413 -5.87 11.60 -7.74
C LEU A 413 -5.58 10.49 -8.75
N LEU A 414 -4.53 9.72 -8.51
CA LEU A 414 -4.23 8.49 -9.23
C LEU A 414 -4.62 7.29 -8.35
N ILE A 415 -5.62 6.52 -8.76
CA ILE A 415 -6.01 5.28 -8.10
C ILE A 415 -5.48 4.09 -8.89
N ILE A 416 -4.70 3.25 -8.24
CA ILE A 416 -4.29 1.93 -8.71
C ILE A 416 -5.22 0.91 -8.05
N GLY A 417 -6.24 0.48 -8.80
CA GLY A 417 -7.28 -0.42 -8.32
C GLY A 417 -6.99 -1.86 -8.69
N ILE A 418 -6.73 -2.71 -7.70
CA ILE A 418 -6.56 -4.16 -7.91
C ILE A 418 -7.50 -4.92 -6.98
N GLU A 419 -8.24 -5.87 -7.54
CA GLU A 419 -9.07 -6.77 -6.75
C GLU A 419 -8.20 -7.77 -5.97
N SER A 420 -8.57 -8.04 -4.72
CA SER A 420 -7.81 -8.91 -3.82
C SER A 420 -7.60 -10.33 -4.34
N LYS A 421 -8.47 -10.83 -5.23
CA LYS A 421 -8.34 -12.17 -5.83
C LYS A 421 -7.06 -12.33 -6.68
N TYR A 422 -6.54 -11.24 -7.23
CA TYR A 422 -5.31 -11.25 -8.05
C TYR A 422 -4.02 -11.11 -7.24
N LEU A 423 -4.12 -10.90 -5.92
CA LEU A 423 -2.95 -10.72 -5.04
C LEU A 423 -2.52 -12.02 -4.34
N GLN A 424 -3.32 -13.10 -4.44
CA GLN A 424 -3.09 -14.34 -3.69
C GLN A 424 -1.98 -15.24 -4.28
N SER A 425 -1.60 -15.04 -5.55
CA SER A 425 -0.63 -15.87 -6.28
C SER A 425 0.78 -15.26 -6.40
N GLY A 426 1.08 -14.13 -5.73
CA GLY A 426 2.35 -13.40 -5.85
C GLY A 426 2.56 -12.65 -7.18
N GLU A 427 1.91 -13.10 -8.25
CA GLU A 427 1.91 -12.45 -9.57
C GLU A 427 1.38 -11.01 -9.54
N GLY A 428 0.33 -10.75 -8.74
CA GLY A 428 -0.21 -9.41 -8.54
C GLY A 428 0.77 -8.45 -7.86
N GLU A 429 1.67 -8.96 -7.01
CA GLU A 429 2.71 -8.15 -6.36
C GLU A 429 3.72 -7.61 -7.37
N ILE A 430 4.12 -8.45 -8.35
CA ILE A 430 5.05 -8.05 -9.41
C ILE A 430 4.43 -6.93 -10.25
N LEU A 431 3.16 -7.06 -10.63
CA LEU A 431 2.45 -6.00 -11.34
C LEU A 431 2.45 -4.67 -10.55
N LEU A 432 2.14 -4.71 -9.24
CA LEU A 432 2.15 -3.55 -8.36
C LEU A 432 3.53 -2.89 -8.27
N GLN A 433 4.59 -3.69 -8.20
CA GLN A 433 5.97 -3.21 -8.17
C GLN A 433 6.37 -2.52 -9.49
N LEU A 434 5.97 -3.10 -10.63
CA LEU A 434 6.21 -2.52 -11.95
C LEU A 434 5.45 -1.21 -12.15
N ILE A 435 4.20 -1.14 -11.69
CA ILE A 435 3.40 0.09 -11.66
C ILE A 435 4.09 1.15 -10.81
N LYS A 436 4.51 0.79 -9.59
CA LYS A 436 5.21 1.71 -8.68
C LYS A 436 6.46 2.26 -9.32
N ARG A 437 7.27 1.41 -9.94
CA ARG A 437 8.48 1.83 -10.67
C ARG A 437 8.16 2.85 -11.76
N ARG A 438 7.10 2.63 -12.57
CA ARG A 438 6.70 3.56 -13.64
C ARG A 438 6.29 4.93 -13.09
N ILE A 439 5.55 4.94 -11.99
CA ILE A 439 5.13 6.15 -11.28
C ILE A 439 6.34 6.85 -10.67
N ASP A 440 7.21 6.13 -9.96
CA ASP A 440 8.44 6.64 -9.34
C ASP A 440 9.35 7.32 -10.36
N LYS A 441 9.51 6.72 -11.54
CA LYS A 441 10.31 7.31 -12.62
C LYS A 441 9.75 8.66 -13.08
N ALA A 442 8.48 8.71 -13.46
CA ALA A 442 7.86 9.97 -13.89
C ALA A 442 7.92 11.04 -12.79
N LEU A 443 7.71 10.62 -11.53
CA LEU A 443 7.79 11.48 -10.38
C LEU A 443 9.19 12.11 -10.26
N MET A 444 10.25 11.31 -10.41
CA MET A 444 11.62 11.81 -10.34
C MET A 444 12.00 12.67 -11.54
N ASP A 445 11.60 12.28 -12.75
CA ASP A 445 11.84 13.06 -13.96
C ASP A 445 11.22 14.47 -13.82
N VAL A 446 9.99 14.57 -13.29
CA VAL A 446 9.36 15.87 -13.01
C VAL A 446 10.06 16.63 -11.89
N ALA A 447 10.45 15.96 -10.80
CA ALA A 447 11.13 16.61 -9.68
C ALA A 447 12.49 17.18 -10.09
N ASP A 448 13.29 16.42 -10.82
CA ASP A 448 14.63 16.82 -11.27
C ASP A 448 14.57 17.91 -12.36
N ALA A 449 13.53 17.90 -13.19
CA ALA A 449 13.26 18.97 -14.15
C ALA A 449 12.68 20.26 -13.51
N SER A 450 12.28 20.22 -12.23
CA SER A 450 11.64 21.34 -11.54
C SER A 450 12.63 22.19 -10.75
N PRO A 451 12.41 23.52 -10.61
CA PRO A 451 13.28 24.39 -9.83
C PRO A 451 13.47 23.90 -8.39
N GLY A 452 14.73 23.79 -7.96
CA GLY A 452 15.09 23.25 -6.64
C GLY A 452 15.08 21.72 -6.55
N GLY A 453 14.89 21.02 -7.67
CA GLY A 453 14.97 19.57 -7.76
C GLY A 453 13.88 18.87 -6.95
N ALA A 454 12.68 19.45 -6.84
CA ALA A 454 11.54 18.91 -6.09
C ALA A 454 10.24 19.13 -6.86
N LEU A 455 9.23 18.29 -6.59
CA LEU A 455 7.94 18.41 -7.26
C LEU A 455 7.29 19.78 -7.02
N PRO A 456 6.68 20.39 -8.06
CA PRO A 456 5.97 21.66 -7.93
C PRO A 456 4.70 21.47 -7.07
N VAL A 457 4.01 20.35 -7.23
CA VAL A 457 2.86 19.93 -6.43
C VAL A 457 3.27 18.76 -5.53
N PRO A 458 3.09 18.83 -4.20
CA PRO A 458 3.42 17.73 -3.30
C PRO A 458 2.64 16.46 -3.66
N ALA A 459 3.33 15.31 -3.65
CA ALA A 459 2.72 14.01 -3.93
C ALA A 459 2.76 13.09 -2.70
N THR A 460 1.73 12.27 -2.52
CA THR A 460 1.69 11.28 -1.44
C THR A 460 1.25 9.92 -1.92
N TYR A 461 2.07 8.92 -1.63
CA TYR A 461 1.67 7.52 -1.71
C TYR A 461 0.83 7.15 -0.49
N TYR A 462 -0.36 6.62 -0.75
CA TYR A 462 -1.25 6.03 0.25
C TYR A 462 -1.28 4.53 0.03
N LEU A 463 -0.54 3.81 0.88
CA LEU A 463 -0.43 2.35 0.86
C LEU A 463 -1.09 1.82 2.14
N ASP A 464 -2.40 1.53 2.10
CA ASP A 464 -3.14 1.06 3.31
C ASP A 464 -2.65 -0.31 3.82
N GLU A 465 -2.06 -1.10 2.93
CA GLU A 465 -1.47 -2.42 3.21
C GLU A 465 -0.15 -2.58 2.44
N LEU A 466 0.94 -2.09 3.01
CA LEU A 466 2.29 -2.18 2.44
C LEU A 466 2.72 -3.63 2.16
N PRO A 467 2.55 -4.61 3.08
CA PRO A 467 2.85 -6.01 2.82
C PRO A 467 2.17 -6.59 1.58
N GLY A 468 0.98 -6.08 1.22
CA GLY A 468 0.24 -6.54 0.04
C GLY A 468 0.87 -6.17 -1.31
N LEU A 469 1.89 -5.31 -1.33
CA LEU A 469 2.69 -5.00 -2.53
C LEU A 469 3.89 -5.96 -2.70
N GLY A 470 4.09 -6.87 -1.76
CA GLY A 470 5.33 -7.62 -1.63
C GLY A 470 6.51 -6.73 -1.24
N ARG A 471 7.73 -7.27 -1.33
CA ARG A 471 8.95 -6.53 -0.96
C ARG A 471 9.30 -5.49 -2.02
N LEU A 472 9.22 -4.21 -1.66
CA LEU A 472 9.70 -3.10 -2.48
C LEU A 472 11.24 -2.93 -2.34
N PRO A 473 12.04 -3.12 -3.39
CA PRO A 473 13.50 -2.98 -3.31
C PRO A 473 13.94 -1.56 -2.95
N ASN A 474 15.00 -1.41 -2.14
CA ASN A 474 15.59 -0.12 -1.75
C ASN A 474 14.61 0.92 -1.14
N LEU A 475 13.46 0.50 -0.58
CA LEU A 475 12.46 1.42 0.01
C LEU A 475 13.08 2.36 1.05
N ASP A 476 13.96 1.88 1.92
CA ASP A 476 14.65 2.67 2.94
C ASP A 476 15.43 3.87 2.34
N LYS A 477 16.22 3.61 1.30
CA LYS A 477 16.95 4.65 0.56
C LYS A 477 16.01 5.63 -0.15
N GLN A 478 14.90 5.12 -0.71
CA GLN A 478 13.88 5.96 -1.33
C GLN A 478 13.28 6.93 -0.32
N LEU A 479 12.86 6.46 0.87
CA LEU A 479 12.33 7.32 1.93
C LEU A 479 13.32 8.43 2.30
N ALA A 480 14.60 8.09 2.49
CA ALA A 480 15.63 9.09 2.80
C ALA A 480 15.75 10.19 1.71
N GLN A 481 15.75 9.79 0.43
CA GLN A 481 15.91 10.72 -0.70
C GLN A 481 14.66 11.59 -0.95
N TRP A 482 13.48 10.96 -0.88
CA TRP A 482 12.20 11.53 -1.31
C TRP A 482 11.72 12.68 -0.43
N ARG A 483 12.17 12.72 0.82
CA ARG A 483 11.94 13.82 1.76
C ARG A 483 12.23 15.20 1.15
N SER A 484 13.30 15.31 0.37
CA SER A 484 13.74 16.55 -0.28
C SER A 484 12.94 16.88 -1.55
N LYS A 485 12.22 15.90 -2.11
CA LYS A 485 11.57 15.96 -3.43
C LYS A 485 10.09 16.39 -3.38
N ASN A 486 9.58 16.83 -2.21
CA ASN A 486 8.15 17.05 -1.96
C ASN A 486 7.29 15.79 -2.10
N VAL A 487 7.85 14.63 -1.74
CA VAL A 487 7.15 13.34 -1.81
C VAL A 487 7.05 12.76 -0.40
N SER A 488 5.86 12.35 -0.01
CA SER A 488 5.63 11.62 1.24
C SER A 488 5.01 10.25 0.98
N MET A 489 5.17 9.35 1.95
CA MET A 489 4.54 8.03 1.92
C MET A 489 3.80 7.82 3.23
N MET A 490 2.56 7.37 3.13
CA MET A 490 1.76 6.91 4.25
C MET A 490 1.63 5.39 4.11
N LEU A 491 2.33 4.68 4.98
CA LEU A 491 2.55 3.24 4.93
C LEU A 491 1.71 2.57 6.00
N GLY A 492 0.75 1.73 5.61
CA GLY A 492 -0.10 0.97 6.50
C GLY A 492 0.36 -0.47 6.64
N VAL A 493 0.38 -0.99 7.88
CA VAL A 493 0.61 -2.40 8.19
C VAL A 493 -0.38 -2.88 9.25
N GLN A 494 -0.71 -4.16 9.26
CA GLN A 494 -1.63 -4.69 10.28
C GLN A 494 -0.96 -4.85 11.64
N ASN A 495 0.28 -5.31 11.64
CA ASN A 495 1.15 -5.47 12.80
C ASN A 495 2.61 -5.31 12.36
N THR A 496 3.54 -5.17 13.31
CA THR A 496 4.97 -5.02 12.96
C THR A 496 5.57 -6.31 12.39
N GLU A 497 5.04 -7.47 12.80
CA GLU A 497 5.54 -8.78 12.36
C GLU A 497 5.36 -9.02 10.85
N GLN A 498 4.21 -8.65 10.27
CA GLN A 498 3.95 -8.78 8.83
C GLN A 498 4.94 -7.96 7.99
N GLY A 499 5.24 -6.73 8.42
CA GLY A 499 6.26 -5.91 7.77
C GLY A 499 7.65 -6.56 7.84
N ALA A 500 8.02 -7.10 9.01
CA ALA A 500 9.28 -7.82 9.21
C ALA A 500 9.35 -9.12 8.39
N MET A 501 8.24 -9.82 8.16
CA MET A 501 8.20 -11.02 7.31
C MET A 501 8.52 -10.70 5.84
N VAL A 502 8.00 -9.60 5.31
CA VAL A 502 8.21 -9.21 3.90
C VAL A 502 9.62 -8.64 3.68
N TYR A 503 10.09 -7.78 4.59
CA TYR A 503 11.34 -7.02 4.41
C TYR A 503 12.55 -7.62 5.14
N GLY A 504 12.34 -8.50 6.11
CA GLY A 504 13.35 -8.93 7.08
C GLY A 504 13.39 -8.00 8.29
N GLU A 505 13.62 -8.57 9.47
CA GLU A 505 13.53 -7.87 10.77
C GLU A 505 14.47 -6.66 10.87
N GLN A 506 15.76 -6.84 10.53
CA GLN A 506 16.77 -5.78 10.61
C GLN A 506 16.44 -4.61 9.66
N TYR A 507 16.03 -4.92 8.43
CA TYR A 507 15.66 -3.89 7.45
C TYR A 507 14.42 -3.14 7.90
N TRP A 508 13.39 -3.87 8.34
CA TRP A 508 12.14 -3.30 8.84
C TRP A 508 12.39 -2.34 10.01
N LEU A 509 13.21 -2.76 10.98
CA LEU A 509 13.57 -1.92 12.12
C LEU A 509 14.34 -0.67 11.68
N SER A 510 15.36 -0.83 10.83
CA SER A 510 16.15 0.32 10.34
C SER A 510 15.28 1.32 9.57
N MET A 511 14.40 0.83 8.70
CA MET A 511 13.50 1.67 7.91
C MET A 511 12.51 2.43 8.80
N THR A 512 11.88 1.73 9.74
CA THR A 512 10.83 2.32 10.59
C THR A 512 11.37 3.27 11.64
N THR A 513 12.62 3.13 12.08
CA THR A 513 13.25 3.98 13.09
C THR A 513 14.11 5.10 12.49
N GLY A 514 14.74 4.88 11.34
CA GLY A 514 15.66 5.83 10.72
C GLY A 514 15.00 6.85 9.80
N ASN A 515 14.10 6.40 8.92
CA ASN A 515 13.58 7.22 7.82
C ASN A 515 12.11 7.63 7.97
N ILE A 516 11.39 7.08 8.96
CA ILE A 516 9.99 7.44 9.25
C ILE A 516 9.94 8.42 10.42
N GLY A 517 9.50 9.64 10.16
CA GLY A 517 9.43 10.72 11.13
C GLY A 517 8.19 10.70 12.02
N THR A 518 7.09 10.06 11.58
CA THR A 518 5.87 9.92 12.38
C THR A 518 5.35 8.48 12.36
N ARG A 519 5.09 7.93 13.55
CA ARG A 519 4.50 6.59 13.70
C ARG A 519 3.17 6.69 14.43
N LEU A 520 2.16 5.98 13.92
CA LEU A 520 0.81 5.98 14.45
C LEU A 520 0.38 4.54 14.71
N PHE A 521 0.05 4.22 15.95
CA PHE A 521 -0.36 2.89 16.39
C PHE A 521 -1.82 2.92 16.82
N PHE A 522 -2.68 2.22 16.07
CA PHE A 522 -4.04 1.97 16.52
C PHE A 522 -4.04 0.96 17.66
N ILE A 523 -4.78 1.28 18.72
CA ILE A 523 -4.73 0.55 19.99
C ILE A 523 -5.64 -0.69 19.96
N ARG A 524 -6.75 -0.63 19.20
CA ARG A 524 -7.69 -1.76 19.12
C ARG A 524 -7.16 -2.85 18.20
N GLY A 525 -7.06 -4.06 18.75
CA GLY A 525 -6.69 -5.25 17.98
C GLY A 525 -5.18 -5.45 17.84
N THR A 526 -4.37 -4.61 18.51
CA THR A 526 -2.92 -4.75 18.63
C THR A 526 -2.55 -6.16 19.13
N THR A 527 -1.56 -6.79 18.50
CA THR A 527 -1.03 -8.09 18.92
C THR A 527 -0.41 -7.98 20.32
N GLN A 528 -0.15 -9.10 21.00
CA GLN A 528 0.49 -9.04 22.32
C GLN A 528 1.87 -8.39 22.24
N ASP A 529 2.64 -8.70 21.20
CA ASP A 529 4.01 -8.22 21.07
C ASP A 529 4.06 -6.76 20.63
N ASP A 530 3.18 -6.34 19.69
CA ASP A 530 3.02 -4.91 19.39
C ASP A 530 2.53 -4.12 20.60
N ALA A 531 1.68 -4.69 21.46
CA ALA A 531 1.20 -4.01 22.67
C ALA A 531 2.32 -3.83 23.70
N LYS A 532 3.23 -4.79 23.83
CA LYS A 532 4.45 -4.65 24.66
C LYS A 532 5.36 -3.57 24.11
N LYS A 533 5.72 -3.66 22.82
CA LYS A 533 6.55 -2.65 22.13
C LYS A 533 5.95 -1.25 22.27
N LEU A 534 4.64 -1.10 22.10
CA LEU A 534 3.94 0.17 22.25
C LEU A 534 3.96 0.66 23.70
N SER A 535 3.73 -0.20 24.69
CA SER A 535 3.82 0.14 26.11
C SER A 535 5.22 0.66 26.47
N ASP A 536 6.25 -0.05 26.02
CA ASP A 536 7.65 0.32 26.26
C ASP A 536 7.99 1.67 25.61
N GLU A 537 7.48 1.91 24.40
CA GLU A 537 7.71 3.15 23.66
C GLU A 537 6.97 4.37 24.26
N ILE A 538 5.75 4.18 24.78
CA ILE A 538 5.02 5.25 25.49
C ILE A 538 5.79 5.62 26.78
N GLY A 539 6.39 4.62 27.44
CA GLY A 539 7.23 4.78 28.61
C GLY A 539 6.49 4.63 29.94
N GLU A 540 7.25 4.80 31.02
CA GLU A 540 6.82 4.52 32.39
C GLU A 540 6.77 5.80 33.24
N TYR A 541 5.92 5.79 34.27
CA TYR A 541 5.86 6.80 35.32
C TYR A 541 6.16 6.21 36.69
N THR A 542 6.65 7.05 37.60
CA THR A 542 7.05 6.65 38.95
C THR A 542 5.92 6.90 39.94
N VAL A 543 5.62 5.89 40.78
CA VAL A 543 4.61 5.97 41.84
C VAL A 543 5.24 5.64 43.18
N ASP A 544 5.03 6.53 44.15
CA ASP A 544 5.32 6.24 45.55
C ASP A 544 4.22 5.34 46.13
N VAL A 545 4.54 4.05 46.30
CA VAL A 545 3.68 3.04 46.92
C VAL A 545 4.01 2.94 48.41
N GLU A 546 3.08 3.42 49.24
CA GLU A 546 3.19 3.27 50.69
C GLU A 546 2.63 1.91 51.13
N THR A 547 3.51 0.97 51.49
CA THR A 547 3.11 -0.33 52.02
C THR A 547 3.02 -0.27 53.54
N VAL A 548 1.80 -0.36 54.06
CA VAL A 548 1.55 -0.41 55.51
C VAL A 548 1.48 -1.87 55.94
N SER A 549 2.56 -2.40 56.53
CA SER A 549 2.52 -3.71 57.17
C SER A 549 1.94 -3.57 58.58
N ARG A 550 0.98 -4.44 58.91
CA ARG A 550 0.48 -4.62 60.29
C ARG A 550 0.86 -6.01 60.74
N SER A 551 1.80 -6.11 61.67
CA SER A 551 2.06 -7.36 62.37
C SER A 551 0.89 -7.66 63.31
N GLN A 552 0.04 -8.62 62.94
CA GLN A 552 -0.87 -9.27 63.87
C GLN A 552 -0.10 -10.36 64.63
N HIS A 553 0.76 -9.97 65.57
CA HIS A 553 1.24 -10.90 66.61
C HIS A 553 1.15 -10.19 67.96
N ALA A 554 -0.03 -10.32 68.57
CA ALA A 554 -0.24 -10.12 69.99
C ALA A 554 -1.32 -11.11 70.43
N MET A 555 -0.95 -12.39 70.52
CA MET A 555 -1.74 -13.36 71.25
C MET A 555 -1.22 -13.35 72.70
N PHE A 556 -2.07 -12.89 73.63
CA PHE A 556 -1.89 -12.73 75.08
C PHE A 556 -1.08 -11.52 75.60
N GLY A 557 -1.79 -10.49 76.13
CA GLY A 557 -1.31 -9.67 77.25
C GLY A 557 -1.33 -8.12 77.09
N SER A 558 -2.18 -7.46 77.90
CA SER A 558 -2.21 -6.02 78.28
C SER A 558 -2.94 -5.00 77.38
N PRO A 559 -3.92 -4.22 77.91
CA PRO A 559 -4.57 -3.11 77.21
C PRO A 559 -3.73 -1.82 77.06
N TRP A 560 -2.47 -1.81 77.54
CA TRP A 560 -1.65 -0.59 77.63
C TRP A 560 -0.42 -0.52 76.70
N SER A 561 -0.23 -1.46 75.78
CA SER A 561 0.85 -1.39 74.79
C SER A 561 0.40 -0.74 73.47
N THR A 562 0.28 0.59 73.44
CA THR A 562 0.04 1.35 72.20
C THR A 562 1.28 1.52 71.34
N GLU A 563 1.98 0.44 71.01
CA GLU A 563 3.00 0.44 69.96
C GLU A 563 2.88 -0.82 69.11
N ALA A 564 1.72 -0.98 68.46
CA ALA A 564 1.71 -1.69 67.19
C ALA A 564 2.64 -0.91 66.25
N ARG A 565 3.90 -1.34 66.13
CA ARG A 565 4.87 -0.80 65.18
C ARG A 565 4.26 -0.89 63.78
N LYS A 566 3.65 0.20 63.31
CA LYS A 566 3.32 0.40 61.90
C LYS A 566 4.63 0.59 61.16
N GLY A 567 5.15 -0.48 60.56
CA GLY A 567 6.16 -0.37 59.53
C GLY A 567 5.52 0.32 58.34
N THR A 568 5.87 1.58 58.12
CA THR A 568 5.53 2.30 56.90
C THR A 568 6.74 2.21 56.00
N SER A 569 6.67 1.38 54.97
CA SER A 569 7.71 1.31 53.94
C SER A 569 7.23 2.09 52.72
N GLN A 570 8.00 3.09 52.32
CA GLN A 570 7.80 3.80 51.06
C GLN A 570 8.60 3.05 49.99
N LYS A 571 7.92 2.51 48.99
CA LYS A 571 8.55 1.87 47.83
C LYS A 571 8.24 2.72 46.61
N VAL A 572 9.28 3.10 45.89
CA VAL A 572 9.14 3.75 44.59
C VAL A 572 9.00 2.65 43.56
N ASP A 573 7.81 2.52 42.95
CA ASP A 573 7.55 1.57 41.87
C ASP A 573 7.43 2.29 40.52
N LYS A 574 7.88 1.62 39.46
CA LYS A 574 7.69 2.06 38.07
C LYS A 574 6.47 1.37 37.49
N LEU A 575 5.59 2.12 36.85
CA LEU A 575 4.40 1.60 36.19
C LEU A 575 4.35 2.12 34.75
N PRO A 576 3.96 1.29 33.78
CA PRO A 576 3.77 1.75 32.41
C PRO A 576 2.67 2.81 32.36
N LEU A 577 2.87 3.86 31.56
CA LEU A 577 1.83 4.87 31.32
C LEU A 577 0.56 4.26 30.74
N LEU A 578 0.71 3.17 29.98
CA LEU A 578 -0.38 2.36 29.45
C LEU A 578 0.09 0.91 29.34
N SER A 579 -0.49 0.01 30.13
CA SER A 579 -0.06 -1.39 30.14
C SER A 579 -0.47 -2.15 28.87
N PRO A 580 0.23 -3.22 28.48
CA PRO A 580 -0.16 -4.07 27.34
C PRO A 580 -1.59 -4.61 27.45
N GLU A 581 -2.06 -4.93 28.66
CA GLU A 581 -3.43 -5.38 28.93
C GLU A 581 -4.46 -4.25 28.77
N GLU A 582 -4.09 -3.02 29.15
CA GLU A 582 -4.94 -1.84 28.98
C GLU A 582 -5.11 -1.50 27.50
N ILE A 583 -4.03 -1.51 26.71
CA ILE A 583 -4.02 -1.30 25.25
C ILE A 583 -5.15 -2.12 24.59
N LYS A 584 -5.19 -3.42 24.85
CA LYS A 584 -6.15 -4.33 24.21
C LYS A 584 -7.63 -4.02 24.49
N ARG A 585 -7.93 -3.25 25.56
CA ARG A 585 -9.28 -2.89 26.00
C ARG A 585 -9.75 -1.53 25.49
N TYR A 586 -8.93 -0.78 24.74
CA TYR A 586 -9.34 0.50 24.17
C TYR A 586 -10.40 0.33 23.06
N PRO A 587 -11.31 1.29 22.89
CA PRO A 587 -12.29 1.28 21.81
C PRO A 587 -11.61 1.50 20.44
N ARG A 588 -12.37 1.24 19.36
CA ARG A 588 -11.93 1.49 17.97
C ARG A 588 -11.71 2.99 17.73
N ASN A 589 -11.01 3.32 16.63
CA ASN A 589 -10.77 4.71 16.19
C ASN A 589 -9.99 5.56 17.21
N ILE A 590 -9.11 4.91 17.98
CA ILE A 590 -8.13 5.56 18.85
C ILE A 590 -6.76 5.08 18.45
N ALA A 591 -5.82 6.02 18.38
CA ALA A 591 -4.42 5.74 18.11
C ALA A 591 -3.50 6.53 19.03
N VAL A 592 -2.27 6.04 19.16
CA VAL A 592 -1.14 6.78 19.74
C VAL A 592 -0.25 7.22 18.60
N VAL A 593 0.11 8.50 18.58
CA VAL A 593 0.99 9.09 17.58
C VAL A 593 2.30 9.47 18.24
N PHE A 594 3.40 9.17 17.57
CA PHE A 594 4.76 9.56 17.94
C PHE A 594 5.31 10.48 16.85
N PRO A 595 5.03 11.79 16.90
CA PRO A 595 5.73 12.77 16.07
C PRO A 595 7.15 12.97 16.58
N LYS A 596 8.08 13.25 15.67
CA LYS A 596 9.50 13.46 15.99
C LYS A 596 9.70 14.58 17.03
N GLY A 597 10.35 14.22 18.14
CA GLY A 597 10.73 15.17 19.20
C GLY A 597 9.55 15.72 20.01
N GLN A 598 8.43 14.99 20.06
CA GLN A 598 7.28 15.28 20.91
C GLN A 598 6.94 14.08 21.79
N ASN A 599 6.27 14.36 22.91
CA ASN A 599 5.67 13.33 23.76
C ASN A 599 4.62 12.53 22.98
N PRO A 600 4.36 11.25 23.34
CA PRO A 600 3.30 10.46 22.73
C PRO A 600 1.95 11.18 22.83
N MET A 601 1.24 11.25 21.71
CA MET A 601 -0.05 11.91 21.57
C MET A 601 -1.16 10.88 21.47
N LEU A 602 -2.18 10.98 22.32
CA LEU A 602 -3.41 10.23 22.13
C LEU A 602 -4.30 10.96 21.14
N VAL A 603 -4.76 10.27 20.10
CA VAL A 603 -5.64 10.83 19.09
C VAL A 603 -6.87 9.97 18.85
N VAL A 604 -7.97 10.61 18.48
CA VAL A 604 -9.19 9.95 18.02
C VAL A 604 -9.40 10.21 16.53
N THR A 605 -9.88 9.22 15.80
CA THR A 605 -9.87 9.21 14.32
C THR A 605 -11.29 9.03 13.76
N PRO A 606 -12.16 10.06 13.87
CA PRO A 606 -13.50 10.01 13.32
C PRO A 606 -13.47 9.87 11.80
N ALA A 607 -14.41 9.11 11.23
CA ALA A 607 -14.54 8.96 9.78
C ALA A 607 -14.90 10.28 9.10
N ILE A 608 -14.33 10.55 7.92
CA ILE A 608 -14.48 11.84 7.22
C ILE A 608 -15.92 12.19 6.85
N ASP A 609 -16.74 11.16 6.64
CA ASP A 609 -18.17 11.21 6.27
C ASP A 609 -19.10 11.36 7.48
N SER A 610 -18.56 11.37 8.69
CA SER A 610 -19.32 11.36 9.95
C SER A 610 -19.12 12.68 10.73
N PRO A 611 -20.20 13.35 11.18
CA PRO A 611 -20.09 14.62 11.91
C PRO A 611 -19.46 14.48 13.30
N ASP A 612 -19.60 13.30 13.89
CA ASP A 612 -19.11 12.96 15.21
C ASP A 612 -18.73 11.47 15.30
N LEU A 613 -17.92 11.17 16.32
CA LEU A 613 -17.58 9.82 16.71
C LEU A 613 -18.04 9.62 18.15
N VAL A 614 -18.87 8.60 18.36
CA VAL A 614 -19.28 8.18 19.70
C VAL A 614 -18.34 7.06 20.15
N LEU A 615 -17.64 7.30 21.25
CA LEU A 615 -16.76 6.35 21.89
C LEU A 615 -17.42 5.84 23.16
N ALA A 616 -17.65 4.54 23.24
CA ALA A 616 -18.08 3.88 24.47
C ALA A 616 -16.86 3.32 25.21
N THR A 617 -16.77 3.60 26.51
CA THR A 617 -15.74 3.01 27.35
C THR A 617 -16.16 1.62 27.85
N PRO A 618 -15.22 0.77 28.33
CA PRO A 618 -15.55 -0.57 28.83
C PRO A 618 -16.57 -0.61 29.99
N ASP A 619 -16.67 0.48 30.76
CA ASP A 619 -17.65 0.76 31.83
C ASP A 619 -18.97 1.39 31.31
N GLY A 620 -19.19 1.45 29.99
CA GLY A 620 -20.45 1.88 29.37
C GLY A 620 -20.68 3.38 29.28
N LYS A 621 -19.67 4.22 29.56
CA LYS A 621 -19.80 5.69 29.41
C LYS A 621 -19.50 6.12 27.99
N GLU A 622 -20.42 6.86 27.39
CA GLU A 622 -20.27 7.39 26.04
C GLU A 622 -19.72 8.82 26.02
N PHE A 623 -18.81 9.07 25.10
CA PHE A 623 -18.25 10.38 24.81
C PHE A 623 -18.39 10.66 23.32
N ARG A 624 -18.84 11.87 22.99
CA ARG A 624 -19.00 12.32 21.62
C ARG A 624 -17.87 13.26 21.27
N VAL A 625 -17.10 12.91 20.24
CA VAL A 625 -16.05 13.76 19.67
C VAL A 625 -16.56 14.33 18.37
N ARG A 626 -16.53 15.65 18.23
CA ARG A 626 -16.90 16.34 16.99
C ARG A 626 -15.79 16.18 15.96
N ASN A 627 -16.16 15.75 14.75
CA ASN A 627 -15.24 15.74 13.61
C ASN A 627 -15.09 17.15 13.02
N GLN A 628 -13.93 17.75 13.20
CA GLN A 628 -13.62 19.09 12.69
C GLN A 628 -13.41 19.11 11.17
N LEU A 629 -13.12 17.96 10.53
CA LEU A 629 -12.95 17.84 9.08
C LEU A 629 -14.24 17.49 8.33
N TYR A 630 -15.34 17.14 9.02
CA TYR A 630 -16.60 16.72 8.39
C TYR A 630 -17.16 17.74 7.39
N HIS A 631 -16.93 19.03 7.62
CA HIS A 631 -17.39 20.07 6.71
C HIS A 631 -16.83 19.90 5.29
N LEU A 632 -15.59 19.40 5.14
CA LEU A 632 -14.99 19.13 3.82
C LEU A 632 -15.80 18.11 3.03
N TRP A 633 -16.21 17.04 3.69
CA TRP A 633 -17.08 16.01 3.11
C TRP A 633 -18.46 16.57 2.80
N ARG A 634 -19.15 17.12 3.81
CA ARG A 634 -20.52 17.63 3.70
C ARG A 634 -20.66 18.70 2.63
N ASP A 635 -19.72 19.64 2.54
CA ASP A 635 -19.81 20.76 1.61
C ASP A 635 -19.61 20.32 0.15
N THR A 636 -18.98 19.16 -0.07
CA THR A 636 -18.73 18.57 -1.40
C THR A 636 -19.79 17.54 -1.79
N MET A 637 -20.10 16.63 -0.87
CA MET A 637 -20.99 15.48 -1.11
C MET A 637 -22.45 15.80 -0.75
N GLY A 638 -22.72 16.92 -0.07
CA GLY A 638 -24.06 17.33 0.30
C GLY A 638 -24.75 16.34 1.25
N LYS A 639 -25.99 15.98 0.91
CA LYS A 639 -26.84 15.04 1.66
C LYS A 639 -26.95 13.67 0.98
N MET A 640 -25.99 13.32 0.12
CA MET A 640 -25.99 12.03 -0.56
C MET A 640 -26.00 10.88 0.44
N THR A 641 -26.87 9.91 0.20
CA THR A 641 -26.88 8.66 0.97
C THR A 641 -25.76 7.73 0.50
N ALA A 642 -25.47 6.68 1.27
CA ALA A 642 -24.50 5.66 0.84
C ALA A 642 -24.88 5.04 -0.52
N ALA A 643 -26.19 4.80 -0.75
CA ALA A 643 -26.68 4.29 -2.02
C ALA A 643 -26.52 5.28 -3.18
N ASP A 644 -26.65 6.59 -2.93
CA ASP A 644 -26.38 7.61 -3.95
C ASP A 644 -24.90 7.65 -4.31
N ILE A 645 -24.02 7.55 -3.30
CA ILE A 645 -22.55 7.51 -3.50
C ILE A 645 -22.16 6.27 -4.29
N GLU A 646 -22.70 5.10 -3.95
CA GLU A 646 -22.43 3.85 -4.64
C GLU A 646 -22.87 3.93 -6.11
N ARG A 647 -24.10 4.40 -6.37
CA ARG A 647 -24.64 4.54 -7.72
C ARG A 647 -23.86 5.57 -8.56
N GLU A 648 -23.66 6.79 -8.04
CA GLU A 648 -22.93 7.84 -8.78
C GLU A 648 -21.43 7.52 -8.91
N GLY A 649 -20.83 6.91 -7.89
CA GLY A 649 -19.44 6.51 -7.89
C GLY A 649 -19.16 5.39 -8.90
N ALA A 650 -20.01 4.36 -8.93
CA ALA A 650 -19.88 3.29 -9.91
C ALA A 650 -20.05 3.82 -11.34
N ALA A 651 -21.10 4.61 -11.59
CA ALA A 651 -21.30 5.25 -12.90
C ALA A 651 -20.13 6.15 -13.30
N LEU A 652 -19.52 6.86 -12.34
CA LEU A 652 -18.34 7.67 -12.59
C LEU A 652 -17.14 6.82 -12.98
N ILE A 653 -16.85 5.75 -12.23
CA ILE A 653 -15.74 4.84 -12.52
C ILE A 653 -15.90 4.19 -13.89
N ASP A 654 -17.10 3.73 -14.21
CA ASP A 654 -17.42 3.17 -15.53
C ASP A 654 -17.22 4.20 -16.65
N SER A 655 -17.57 5.47 -16.39
CA SER A 655 -17.35 6.58 -17.34
C SER A 655 -15.90 7.08 -17.43
N MET A 656 -15.09 6.84 -16.40
CA MET A 656 -13.65 7.15 -16.37
C MET A 656 -12.84 6.11 -17.15
N GLY A 657 -13.41 4.92 -17.31
CA GLY A 657 -12.92 3.97 -18.28
C GLY A 657 -13.01 4.54 -19.70
N VAL A 658 -12.17 4.02 -20.60
CA VAL A 658 -12.21 4.32 -22.02
C VAL A 658 -13.59 3.96 -22.56
N GLN A 659 -14.32 4.97 -23.02
CA GLN A 659 -15.59 4.78 -23.70
C GLN A 659 -15.31 4.50 -25.16
N TYR A 660 -15.61 3.28 -25.60
CA TYR A 660 -15.48 2.92 -27.00
C TYR A 660 -16.76 3.24 -27.77
N ALA A 661 -16.60 3.74 -29.00
CA ALA A 661 -17.74 3.93 -29.91
C ALA A 661 -18.40 2.56 -30.22
N PRO A 662 -19.72 2.50 -30.47
CA PRO A 662 -20.39 1.23 -30.80
C PRO A 662 -19.69 0.51 -31.97
N GLY A 663 -19.21 -0.71 -31.72
CA GLY A 663 -18.48 -1.53 -32.70
C GLY A 663 -16.97 -1.28 -32.78
N MET A 664 -16.47 -0.22 -32.13
CA MET A 664 -15.05 -0.02 -31.88
C MET A 664 -14.76 -0.74 -30.55
N GLY A 665 -14.06 -1.86 -30.56
CA GLY A 665 -13.62 -2.53 -29.34
C GLY A 665 -12.37 -1.87 -28.76
N PRO A 666 -11.83 -2.36 -27.63
CA PRO A 666 -10.47 -2.03 -27.22
C PRO A 666 -9.50 -2.30 -28.37
N GLU A 667 -8.57 -1.36 -28.60
CA GLU A 667 -7.55 -1.55 -29.63
C GLU A 667 -6.78 -2.85 -29.34
N PRO A 668 -6.73 -3.79 -30.30
CA PRO A 668 -6.05 -5.06 -30.10
C PRO A 668 -4.56 -4.82 -29.87
N ILE A 669 -4.00 -5.48 -28.86
CA ILE A 669 -2.56 -5.44 -28.60
C ILE A 669 -1.88 -6.33 -29.63
N LYS A 670 -1.10 -5.70 -30.50
CA LYS A 670 -0.37 -6.41 -31.56
C LYS A 670 0.96 -6.90 -31.04
N ALA A 671 1.14 -8.21 -31.03
CA ALA A 671 2.48 -8.81 -30.88
C ALA A 671 3.29 -8.58 -32.16
N ALA A 672 4.62 -8.79 -32.09
CA ALA A 672 5.49 -8.55 -33.23
C ALA A 672 5.08 -9.27 -34.54
N PRO A 673 4.62 -10.55 -34.52
CA PRO A 673 4.14 -11.22 -35.72
C PRO A 673 2.89 -10.58 -36.35
N GLU A 674 1.96 -10.11 -35.52
CA GLU A 674 0.72 -9.46 -35.98
C GLU A 674 1.05 -8.10 -36.60
N TYR A 675 1.95 -7.33 -35.96
CA TYR A 675 2.46 -6.08 -36.52
C TYR A 675 3.19 -6.28 -37.85
N TRP A 676 3.96 -7.36 -37.97
CA TRP A 676 4.60 -7.75 -39.23
C TRP A 676 3.59 -8.11 -40.32
N GLN A 677 2.53 -8.83 -39.96
CA GLN A 677 1.45 -9.16 -40.90
C GLN A 677 0.73 -7.90 -41.38
N ASP A 678 0.48 -6.92 -40.51
CA ASP A 678 -0.11 -5.64 -40.88
C ASP A 678 0.80 -4.81 -41.78
N TRP A 679 2.10 -4.76 -41.46
CA TRP A 679 3.10 -4.08 -42.30
C TRP A 679 3.12 -4.68 -43.72
N LEU A 680 3.08 -6.01 -43.82
CA LEU A 680 2.97 -6.72 -45.10
C LEU A 680 1.63 -6.47 -45.78
N GLY A 681 0.52 -6.48 -45.04
CA GLY A 681 -0.82 -6.22 -45.55
C GLY A 681 -0.91 -4.83 -46.20
N MET A 682 -0.43 -3.80 -45.51
CA MET A 682 -0.38 -2.43 -46.02
C MET A 682 0.49 -2.34 -47.28
N MET A 683 1.63 -3.05 -47.33
CA MET A 683 2.45 -3.13 -48.54
C MET A 683 1.68 -3.77 -49.71
N LEU A 684 0.93 -4.85 -49.44
CA LEU A 684 0.12 -5.56 -50.43
C LEU A 684 -1.04 -4.70 -50.97
N GLU A 685 -1.62 -3.85 -50.12
CA GLU A 685 -2.74 -2.96 -50.46
C GLU A 685 -2.28 -1.70 -51.22
N GLU A 686 -1.24 -1.03 -50.74
CA GLU A 686 -0.77 0.24 -51.33
C GLU A 686 0.20 0.06 -52.51
N GLY A 687 0.80 -1.13 -52.66
CA GLY A 687 1.71 -1.44 -53.75
C GLY A 687 3.15 -0.99 -53.51
N ALA A 688 4.07 -1.83 -53.99
CA ALA A 688 5.50 -1.63 -53.98
C ALA A 688 6.11 -2.42 -55.15
N LEU A 689 7.28 -1.97 -55.61
CA LEU A 689 8.06 -2.70 -56.61
C LEU A 689 8.79 -3.85 -55.92
N ALA A 690 8.55 -5.07 -56.37
CA ALA A 690 9.18 -6.26 -55.83
C ALA A 690 9.58 -7.24 -56.95
N ARG A 691 10.52 -8.13 -56.65
CA ARG A 691 10.91 -9.26 -57.51
C ARG A 691 11.10 -10.52 -56.67
N ILE A 692 10.83 -11.67 -57.28
CA ILE A 692 10.97 -12.99 -56.63
C ILE A 692 12.23 -13.70 -57.13
N GLN A 693 12.91 -14.39 -56.23
CA GLN A 693 13.99 -15.33 -56.56
C GLN A 693 13.74 -16.65 -55.83
N GLU A 694 13.77 -17.74 -56.59
CA GLU A 694 13.62 -19.11 -56.09
C GLU A 694 14.96 -19.83 -56.22
N ASN A 695 15.50 -20.36 -55.12
CA ASN A 695 16.70 -21.20 -55.09
C ASN A 695 16.49 -22.35 -54.09
N ASP A 696 16.72 -23.60 -54.50
CA ASP A 696 16.77 -24.81 -53.65
C ASP A 696 15.74 -24.82 -52.50
N ASN A 697 14.44 -24.75 -52.84
CA ASN A 697 13.29 -24.71 -51.92
C ASN A 697 13.14 -23.45 -51.02
N LYS A 698 13.91 -22.38 -51.26
CA LYS A 698 13.75 -21.10 -50.56
C LYS A 698 13.30 -20.01 -51.51
N VAL A 699 12.24 -19.31 -51.12
CA VAL A 699 11.69 -18.17 -51.84
C VAL A 699 12.16 -16.89 -51.16
N LYS A 700 12.71 -15.95 -51.94
CA LYS A 700 13.08 -14.61 -51.49
C LYS A 700 12.31 -13.58 -52.28
N ILE A 701 11.68 -12.66 -51.58
CA ILE A 701 10.97 -11.52 -52.18
C ILE A 701 11.79 -10.27 -51.88
N MET A 702 12.31 -9.64 -52.92
CA MET A 702 13.15 -8.44 -52.84
C MET A 702 12.31 -7.24 -53.24
N ILE A 703 12.13 -6.31 -52.30
CA ILE A 703 11.33 -5.09 -52.44
C ILE A 703 12.27 -3.91 -52.67
N GLN A 704 11.97 -3.04 -53.64
CA GLN A 704 12.69 -1.77 -53.79
C GLN A 704 12.28 -0.82 -52.66
N ARG A 705 13.23 -0.44 -51.82
CA ARG A 705 12.97 0.33 -50.60
C ARG A 705 12.27 1.66 -50.88
N HIS A 706 12.69 2.37 -51.93
CA HIS A 706 12.10 3.66 -52.32
C HIS A 706 10.65 3.56 -52.79
N SER A 707 10.19 2.36 -53.15
CA SER A 707 8.84 2.13 -53.68
C SER A 707 7.81 1.84 -52.59
N LEU A 708 8.25 1.64 -51.34
CA LEU A 708 7.36 1.43 -50.22
C LEU A 708 6.53 2.70 -49.93
N PRO A 709 5.31 2.54 -49.37
CA PRO A 709 4.61 3.62 -48.68
C PRO A 709 5.47 4.33 -47.64
N GLU A 710 5.29 5.65 -47.49
CA GLU A 710 6.07 6.45 -46.54
C GLU A 710 5.93 5.91 -45.11
N GLN A 711 4.72 5.47 -44.75
CA GLN A 711 4.38 4.85 -43.47
C GLN A 711 5.20 3.57 -43.20
N LEU A 712 5.58 2.83 -44.25
CA LEU A 712 6.33 1.58 -44.16
C LEU A 712 7.86 1.78 -44.26
N GLN A 713 8.32 3.00 -44.54
CA GLN A 713 9.75 3.33 -44.63
C GLN A 713 10.39 3.75 -43.30
N GLN A 714 9.64 3.69 -42.20
CA GLN A 714 10.13 4.05 -40.86
C GLN A 714 11.36 3.22 -40.49
N GLN A 715 12.52 3.89 -40.34
CA GLN A 715 13.80 3.24 -40.08
C GLN A 715 13.75 2.32 -38.85
N ARG A 716 13.11 2.78 -37.77
CA ARG A 716 12.90 2.00 -36.54
C ARG A 716 12.26 0.63 -36.81
N ASP A 717 11.21 0.61 -37.62
CA ASP A 717 10.44 -0.59 -37.90
C ASP A 717 11.24 -1.55 -38.80
N LEU A 718 11.92 -1.00 -39.81
CA LEU A 718 12.81 -1.77 -40.67
C LEU A 718 13.95 -2.42 -39.86
N ASP A 719 14.62 -1.65 -39.00
CA ASP A 719 15.69 -2.15 -38.13
C ASP A 719 15.18 -3.24 -37.19
N TYR A 720 13.97 -3.08 -36.66
CA TYR A 720 13.34 -4.09 -35.81
C TYR A 720 13.10 -5.40 -36.58
N PHE A 721 12.49 -5.35 -37.77
CA PHE A 721 12.25 -6.54 -38.58
C PHE A 721 13.54 -7.20 -39.08
N ILE A 722 14.59 -6.42 -39.33
CA ILE A 722 15.93 -6.93 -39.62
C ILE A 722 16.50 -7.67 -38.39
N GLY A 723 16.34 -7.09 -37.19
CA GLY A 723 16.68 -7.74 -35.93
C GLY A 723 15.90 -9.04 -35.67
N CYS A 724 14.61 -9.08 -36.03
CA CYS A 724 13.81 -10.29 -35.99
C CYS A 724 14.27 -11.34 -37.02
N GLY A 725 14.98 -10.91 -38.07
CA GLY A 725 15.42 -11.74 -39.19
C GLY A 725 14.34 -11.96 -40.24
N TRP A 726 13.27 -11.17 -40.22
CA TRP A 726 12.17 -11.22 -41.19
C TRP A 726 12.50 -10.43 -42.45
N LEU A 727 13.33 -9.39 -42.32
CA LEU A 727 13.88 -8.59 -43.40
C LEU A 727 15.41 -8.66 -43.43
N ASN A 728 16.00 -8.53 -44.61
CA ASN A 728 17.44 -8.34 -44.79
C ASN A 728 17.69 -7.23 -45.83
N PRO A 729 18.50 -6.20 -45.53
CA PRO A 729 18.86 -5.20 -46.51
C PRO A 729 19.88 -5.76 -47.52
N SER A 730 19.83 -5.27 -48.75
CA SER A 730 20.89 -5.48 -49.73
C SER A 730 22.16 -4.69 -49.33
N ALA A 731 23.30 -5.07 -49.90
CA ALA A 731 24.60 -4.42 -49.60
C ALA A 731 24.63 -2.90 -49.89
N ASN A 732 23.74 -2.40 -50.75
CA ASN A 732 23.59 -0.99 -51.09
C ASN A 732 22.33 -0.35 -50.48
N GLU A 733 21.63 -1.07 -49.60
CA GLU A 733 20.38 -0.68 -48.91
C GLU A 733 19.20 -0.26 -49.82
N LYS A 734 19.33 -0.46 -51.14
CA LYS A 734 18.26 -0.13 -52.10
C LYS A 734 17.14 -1.15 -52.11
N GLU A 735 17.43 -2.40 -51.74
CA GLU A 735 16.47 -3.49 -51.71
C GLU A 735 16.34 -4.06 -50.29
N LEU A 736 15.13 -4.49 -49.95
CA LEU A 736 14.80 -5.20 -48.72
C LEU A 736 14.29 -6.59 -49.08
N THR A 737 14.94 -7.63 -48.56
CA THR A 737 14.57 -9.02 -48.81
C THR A 737 13.72 -9.57 -47.67
N ILE A 738 12.50 -9.97 -47.96
CA ILE A 738 11.71 -10.81 -47.04
C ILE A 738 12.35 -12.21 -47.01
N THR A 739 12.79 -12.61 -45.82
CA THR A 739 13.43 -13.91 -45.61
C THR A 739 12.41 -15.05 -45.51
N GLN A 740 12.87 -16.29 -45.57
CA GLN A 740 11.99 -17.44 -45.32
C GLN A 740 11.32 -17.37 -43.94
N ALA A 741 12.05 -16.92 -42.91
CA ALA A 741 11.49 -16.74 -41.56
C ALA A 741 10.40 -15.65 -41.54
N GLY A 742 10.58 -14.56 -42.28
CA GLY A 742 9.55 -13.53 -42.45
C GLY A 742 8.31 -14.05 -43.16
N LEU A 743 8.48 -14.87 -44.21
CA LEU A 743 7.38 -15.52 -44.93
C LEU A 743 6.62 -16.53 -44.06
N ASP A 744 7.33 -17.32 -43.26
CA ASP A 744 6.72 -18.30 -42.37
C ASP A 744 5.93 -17.60 -41.25
N THR A 745 6.44 -16.47 -40.73
CA THR A 745 5.76 -15.64 -39.73
C THR A 745 4.52 -14.92 -40.28
N ALA A 746 4.51 -14.56 -41.57
CA ALA A 746 3.37 -13.92 -42.22
C ALA A 746 2.14 -14.84 -42.27
N GLY A 747 2.32 -16.15 -42.16
CA GLY A 747 1.25 -17.14 -42.28
C GLY A 747 0.93 -17.51 -43.74
N ARG A 748 0.21 -18.62 -43.91
CA ARG A 748 -0.02 -19.25 -45.24
C ARG A 748 -0.68 -18.31 -46.26
N HIS A 749 -1.69 -17.55 -45.85
CA HIS A 749 -2.45 -16.69 -46.76
C HIS A 749 -1.60 -15.52 -47.29
N LEU A 750 -0.96 -14.77 -46.39
CA LEU A 750 -0.07 -13.67 -46.74
C LEU A 750 1.13 -14.16 -47.55
N ARG A 751 1.70 -15.32 -47.21
CA ARG A 751 2.79 -15.93 -48.00
C ARG A 751 2.41 -16.14 -49.46
N SER A 752 1.23 -16.72 -49.73
CA SER A 752 0.73 -16.88 -51.10
C SER A 752 0.53 -15.52 -51.77
N SER A 753 -0.09 -14.58 -51.05
CA SER A 753 -0.37 -13.23 -51.57
C SER A 753 0.90 -12.46 -51.92
N LEU A 754 1.98 -12.63 -51.14
CA LEU A 754 3.27 -11.99 -51.38
C LEU A 754 3.99 -12.54 -52.61
N GLN A 755 3.86 -13.84 -52.90
CA GLN A 755 4.42 -14.43 -54.12
C GLN A 755 3.73 -13.87 -55.36
N ASP A 756 2.40 -13.78 -55.32
CA ASP A 756 1.58 -13.22 -56.39
C ASP A 756 1.72 -11.68 -56.52
N PHE A 757 2.07 -11.01 -55.41
CA PHE A 757 2.18 -9.55 -55.35
C PHE A 757 3.21 -8.97 -56.30
N VAL A 758 4.28 -9.69 -56.61
CA VAL A 758 5.31 -9.26 -57.56
C VAL A 758 4.71 -8.86 -58.92
N ILE A 759 3.54 -9.41 -59.24
CA ILE A 759 2.85 -9.21 -60.51
C ILE A 759 1.88 -8.01 -60.46
N ARG A 760 1.12 -7.82 -59.38
CA ARG A 760 0.19 -6.68 -59.27
C ARG A 760 0.80 -5.42 -58.62
N GLY A 761 1.89 -5.58 -57.87
CA GLY A 761 2.56 -4.53 -57.12
C GLY A 761 2.98 -3.32 -57.96
N PRO A 762 3.56 -3.49 -59.18
CA PRO A 762 3.90 -2.38 -60.05
C PRO A 762 2.70 -1.51 -60.45
N ALA A 763 1.55 -2.11 -60.77
CA ALA A 763 0.34 -1.37 -61.12
C ALA A 763 -0.21 -0.56 -59.94
N LEU A 764 -0.24 -1.16 -58.74
CA LEU A 764 -0.66 -0.45 -57.52
C LEU A 764 0.29 0.70 -57.16
N TYR A 765 1.61 0.44 -57.23
CA TYR A 765 2.64 1.45 -57.02
C TYR A 765 2.52 2.63 -58.00
N TRP A 766 2.30 2.34 -59.29
CA TRP A 766 2.10 3.37 -60.31
C TRP A 766 0.85 4.20 -60.03
N ALA A 767 -0.28 3.54 -59.72
CA ALA A 767 -1.53 4.22 -59.40
C ALA A 767 -1.38 5.17 -58.19
N ARG A 768 -0.65 4.74 -57.15
CA ARG A 768 -0.35 5.56 -55.96
C ARG A 768 0.51 6.78 -56.28
N THR A 769 1.57 6.59 -57.06
CA THR A 769 2.52 7.66 -57.42
C THR A 769 1.99 8.62 -58.47
N HIS A 770 0.97 8.23 -59.23
CA HIS A 770 0.30 9.03 -60.25
C HIS A 770 -1.15 9.38 -59.88
N LYS A 771 -1.49 9.39 -58.58
CA LYS A 771 -2.87 9.55 -58.08
C LYS A 771 -3.65 10.72 -58.72
N ASP A 772 -2.98 11.83 -59.02
CA ASP A 772 -3.59 13.02 -59.63
C ASP A 772 -4.03 12.81 -61.09
N GLN A 773 -3.60 11.71 -61.70
CA GLN A 773 -3.92 11.29 -63.07
C GLN A 773 -4.84 10.06 -63.10
N VAL A 774 -5.18 9.46 -61.96
CA VAL A 774 -5.98 8.23 -61.88
C VAL A 774 -7.38 8.54 -61.37
N ARG A 775 -8.36 8.47 -62.28
CA ARG A 775 -9.76 8.70 -61.94
C ARG A 775 -10.26 7.61 -61.00
N GLY A 776 -10.87 8.02 -59.88
CA GLY A 776 -11.44 7.11 -58.88
C GLY A 776 -10.43 6.54 -57.89
N TYR A 777 -9.15 6.91 -57.96
CA TYR A 777 -8.18 6.56 -56.92
C TYR A 777 -8.39 7.44 -55.67
N PRO A 778 -8.17 6.93 -54.44
CA PRO A 778 -8.28 7.74 -53.23
C PRO A 778 -7.42 9.02 -53.27
N GLY A 779 -8.08 10.19 -53.18
CA GLY A 779 -7.42 11.50 -53.28
C GLY A 779 -7.04 11.94 -54.69
N GLY A 780 -7.41 11.17 -55.72
CA GLY A 780 -7.29 11.53 -57.13
C GLY A 780 -8.54 12.25 -57.67
N PRO A 781 -8.54 12.60 -58.96
CA PRO A 781 -9.66 13.27 -59.60
C PRO A 781 -10.91 12.37 -59.73
N THR A 782 -12.10 12.95 -59.59
CA THR A 782 -13.38 12.21 -59.64
C THR A 782 -13.90 12.03 -61.06
N ASP A 783 -13.69 13.02 -61.93
CA ASP A 783 -14.43 13.11 -63.20
C ASP A 783 -13.53 12.90 -64.44
N HIS A 784 -12.22 13.17 -64.30
CA HIS A 784 -11.23 13.12 -65.38
C HIS A 784 -9.99 12.36 -64.93
N GLY A 785 -9.29 11.67 -65.83
CA GLY A 785 -8.04 10.99 -65.49
C GLY A 785 -7.50 10.20 -66.69
N GLU A 786 -6.17 10.09 -66.76
CA GLU A 786 -5.47 9.33 -67.78
C GLU A 786 -5.50 7.81 -67.54
N ALA A 787 -5.96 7.38 -66.36
CA ALA A 787 -6.24 6.00 -65.99
C ALA A 787 -7.52 5.93 -65.13
N ILE A 788 -8.10 4.73 -64.99
CA ILE A 788 -9.33 4.50 -64.21
C ILE A 788 -9.08 3.39 -63.19
N TYR A 789 -9.40 3.65 -61.92
CA TYR A 789 -9.27 2.69 -60.82
C TYR A 789 -10.66 2.34 -60.25
N THR A 790 -10.93 1.05 -60.04
CA THR A 790 -12.21 0.53 -59.50
C THR A 790 -12.04 -0.40 -58.30
N HIS A 791 -10.87 -0.37 -57.64
CA HIS A 791 -10.39 -1.37 -56.65
C HIS A 791 -10.18 -2.79 -57.21
N GLU A 792 -11.03 -3.26 -58.13
CA GLU A 792 -10.89 -4.56 -58.80
C GLU A 792 -10.01 -4.49 -60.04
N THR A 793 -10.07 -3.37 -60.77
CA THR A 793 -9.30 -3.17 -62.00
C THR A 793 -8.59 -1.82 -62.01
N LEU A 794 -7.44 -1.80 -62.69
CA LEU A 794 -6.74 -0.58 -63.06
C LEU A 794 -6.64 -0.53 -64.59
N THR A 795 -7.38 0.39 -65.20
CA THR A 795 -7.36 0.61 -66.64
C THR A 795 -6.32 1.68 -66.97
N ILE A 796 -5.23 1.29 -67.64
CA ILE A 796 -4.07 2.15 -67.97
C ILE A 796 -3.79 2.16 -69.48
N PRO A 797 -3.16 3.22 -70.00
CA PRO A 797 -2.69 3.24 -71.39
C PRO A 797 -1.74 2.07 -71.68
N THR A 798 -1.77 1.51 -72.89
CA THR A 798 -0.87 0.40 -73.25
C THR A 798 0.61 0.73 -73.09
N SER A 799 1.01 2.00 -73.29
CA SER A 799 2.38 2.46 -73.07
C SER A 799 2.81 2.34 -71.61
N VAL A 800 1.92 2.61 -70.67
CA VAL A 800 2.17 2.45 -69.23
C VAL A 800 2.23 0.96 -68.88
N ALA A 801 1.35 0.14 -69.46
CA ALA A 801 1.40 -1.31 -69.24
C ALA A 801 2.72 -1.92 -69.74
N GLU A 802 3.23 -1.47 -70.88
CA GLU A 802 4.54 -1.87 -71.42
C GLU A 802 5.69 -1.40 -70.52
N GLU A 803 5.62 -0.19 -69.96
CA GLU A 803 6.60 0.31 -68.99
C GLU A 803 6.63 -0.55 -67.71
N LEU A 804 5.47 -0.87 -67.15
CA LEU A 804 5.37 -1.61 -65.89
C LEU A 804 5.79 -3.07 -65.99
N TYR A 805 5.50 -3.71 -67.13
CA TYR A 805 5.68 -5.16 -67.29
C TYR A 805 6.73 -5.56 -68.34
N GLY A 806 7.33 -4.60 -69.04
CA GLY A 806 8.27 -4.81 -70.14
C GLY A 806 7.61 -5.27 -71.45
N VAL A 807 6.36 -5.72 -71.39
CA VAL A 807 5.51 -6.10 -72.53
C VAL A 807 4.07 -5.71 -72.21
N VAL A 808 3.26 -5.46 -73.22
CA VAL A 808 1.81 -5.26 -73.02
C VAL A 808 1.17 -6.63 -72.71
N PRO A 809 0.56 -6.83 -71.51
CA PRO A 809 -0.08 -8.09 -71.18
C PRO A 809 -1.24 -8.41 -72.13
N ASP A 810 -1.43 -9.69 -72.44
CA ASP A 810 -2.58 -10.18 -73.22
C ASP A 810 -3.86 -10.22 -72.36
N LEU A 811 -4.38 -9.03 -72.07
CA LEU A 811 -5.55 -8.72 -71.24
C LEU A 811 -6.59 -7.91 -72.03
N PRO A 812 -7.85 -7.81 -71.55
CA PRO A 812 -8.89 -7.02 -72.20
C PRO A 812 -8.44 -5.58 -72.50
N ARG A 813 -8.68 -5.14 -73.74
CA ARG A 813 -8.35 -3.80 -74.21
C ARG A 813 -9.60 -2.95 -74.34
N ARG A 814 -9.48 -1.66 -74.05
CA ARG A 814 -10.52 -0.66 -74.30
C ARG A 814 -9.95 0.50 -75.09
N GLU A 815 -10.80 1.19 -75.82
CA GLU A 815 -10.45 2.43 -76.49
C GLU A 815 -11.18 3.57 -75.78
N ILE A 816 -10.42 4.51 -75.22
CA ILE A 816 -10.93 5.68 -74.49
C ILE A 816 -10.34 6.89 -75.20
N ASP A 817 -11.21 7.76 -75.73
CA ASP A 817 -10.82 8.96 -76.49
C ASP A 817 -9.78 8.69 -77.60
N GLY A 818 -9.91 7.57 -78.32
CA GLY A 818 -9.04 7.19 -79.43
C GLY A 818 -7.66 6.66 -79.03
N LYS A 819 -7.41 6.42 -77.74
CA LYS A 819 -6.18 5.84 -77.22
C LYS A 819 -6.40 4.40 -76.74
N PRO A 820 -5.43 3.48 -76.95
CA PRO A 820 -5.54 2.10 -76.50
C PRO A 820 -5.21 1.96 -75.01
N TYR A 821 -6.10 1.28 -74.27
CA TYR A 821 -5.98 0.97 -72.86
C TYR A 821 -6.01 -0.54 -72.63
N VAL A 822 -5.37 -0.98 -71.54
CA VAL A 822 -5.43 -2.34 -71.01
C VAL A 822 -6.04 -2.30 -69.61
N GLU A 823 -6.92 -3.26 -69.33
CA GLU A 823 -7.57 -3.42 -68.04
C GLU A 823 -6.80 -4.46 -67.20
N ILE A 824 -6.08 -4.00 -66.18
CA ILE A 824 -5.29 -4.84 -65.26
C ILE A 824 -6.21 -5.33 -64.13
N PRO A 825 -6.47 -6.65 -63.99
CA PRO A 825 -7.28 -7.18 -62.90
C PRO A 825 -6.47 -7.26 -61.60
N LEU A 826 -6.59 -6.25 -60.73
CA LEU A 826 -5.87 -6.16 -59.46
C LEU A 826 -6.25 -7.26 -58.45
N SER A 827 -7.48 -7.76 -58.55
CA SER A 827 -8.03 -8.84 -57.72
C SER A 827 -7.63 -10.25 -58.19
N ASP A 828 -7.12 -10.40 -59.42
CA ASP A 828 -6.68 -11.69 -59.99
C ASP A 828 -5.24 -11.62 -60.53
N PRO A 829 -4.23 -11.73 -59.66
CA PRO A 829 -2.81 -11.71 -60.06
C PRO A 829 -2.44 -12.86 -61.01
N LYS A 830 -3.15 -13.98 -60.93
CA LYS A 830 -2.89 -15.16 -61.76
C LYS A 830 -3.27 -14.88 -63.22
N ALA A 831 -4.38 -14.20 -63.46
CA ALA A 831 -4.76 -13.74 -64.80
C ALA A 831 -3.69 -12.83 -65.42
N ILE A 832 -3.08 -11.93 -64.63
CA ILE A 832 -1.98 -11.08 -65.11
C ILE A 832 -0.77 -11.94 -65.49
N ASN A 833 -0.38 -12.90 -64.64
CA ASN A 833 0.75 -13.79 -64.90
C ASN A 833 0.56 -14.63 -66.16
N ASP A 834 -0.62 -15.21 -66.33
CA ASP A 834 -0.97 -16.03 -67.48
C ASP A 834 -0.94 -15.19 -68.77
N ALA A 835 -1.44 -13.95 -68.71
CA ALA A 835 -1.39 -13.00 -69.82
C ALA A 835 0.05 -12.62 -70.21
N LEU A 836 0.93 -12.38 -69.23
CA LEU A 836 2.35 -12.10 -69.48
C LEU A 836 3.07 -13.33 -70.06
N SER A 837 2.76 -14.53 -69.57
CA SER A 837 3.36 -15.78 -70.02
C SER A 837 2.99 -16.13 -71.47
N ARG A 838 1.76 -15.78 -71.91
CA ARG A 838 1.31 -15.92 -73.31
C ARG A 838 2.14 -15.06 -74.26
N VAL A 839 2.47 -13.83 -73.85
CA VAL A 839 3.22 -12.86 -74.68
C VAL A 839 4.73 -13.17 -74.71
N THR A 840 5.29 -13.63 -73.58
CA THR A 840 6.74 -13.88 -73.43
C THR A 840 7.19 -15.28 -73.88
N GLY A 841 6.27 -16.18 -74.23
CA GLY A 841 6.58 -17.45 -74.90
C GLY A 841 7.09 -18.60 -74.01
N LYS A 842 6.99 -18.50 -72.67
CA LYS A 842 7.45 -19.57 -71.74
C LYS A 842 6.47 -20.73 -71.54
N GLY A 843 5.28 -20.70 -72.14
CA GLY A 843 4.24 -21.73 -71.99
C GLY A 843 3.99 -22.58 -73.23
N LYS A 844 4.97 -23.36 -73.71
CA LYS A 844 4.72 -24.56 -74.55
C LYS A 844 5.98 -25.40 -74.76
N ARG A 845 6.19 -26.38 -73.87
CA ARG A 845 6.85 -27.67 -74.19
C ARG A 845 6.27 -28.77 -73.28
N SER A 846 5.08 -29.23 -73.62
CA SER A 846 4.79 -30.66 -73.69
C SER A 846 3.91 -30.88 -74.92
N LYS A 847 4.43 -31.66 -75.86
CA LYS A 847 3.72 -32.15 -77.04
C LYS A 847 3.07 -33.46 -76.61
N ASP A 848 1.75 -33.47 -76.45
CA ASP A 848 0.94 -34.64 -76.78
C ASP A 848 0.21 -34.30 -78.07
N SER A 849 0.60 -35.00 -79.14
CA SER A 849 -0.26 -35.35 -80.28
C SER A 849 0.60 -36.08 -81.29
N GLN A 850 0.55 -37.42 -81.33
CA GLN A 850 0.46 -38.19 -82.58
C GLN A 850 -0.24 -39.52 -82.28
N ASP A 851 -1.44 -39.65 -82.82
CA ASP A 851 -2.17 -40.89 -82.98
C ASP A 851 -1.53 -41.77 -84.08
N GLU A 852 -1.57 -43.07 -83.78
CA GLU A 852 -1.82 -44.24 -84.64
C GLU A 852 -0.82 -44.74 -85.72
N ALA A 853 -0.32 -45.96 -85.39
CA ALA A 853 -0.26 -47.20 -86.19
C ALA A 853 1.13 -47.67 -86.73
N PRO A 854 1.33 -48.97 -87.03
CA PRO A 854 2.03 -49.92 -86.13
C PRO A 854 3.18 -50.70 -86.81
N HIS A 855 4.08 -51.35 -86.04
CA HIS A 855 4.57 -52.74 -86.23
C HIS A 855 5.91 -53.06 -85.53
N ASP A 856 5.90 -54.27 -84.94
CA ASP A 856 6.95 -55.31 -84.85
C ASP A 856 8.18 -55.18 -83.93
N ASP A 857 8.13 -56.06 -82.91
CA ASP A 857 9.20 -56.78 -82.20
C ASP A 857 10.09 -57.63 -83.17
N PRO A 858 11.15 -58.36 -82.73
CA PRO A 858 11.90 -58.37 -81.46
C PRO A 858 13.44 -58.49 -81.64
N ALA A 859 14.23 -58.41 -80.56
CA ALA A 859 15.27 -59.41 -80.19
C ALA A 859 16.33 -58.90 -79.17
N THR A 860 16.49 -59.71 -78.12
CA THR A 860 17.47 -59.80 -77.01
C THR A 860 18.86 -60.34 -77.47
N PRO A 861 19.86 -60.66 -76.60
CA PRO A 861 20.30 -60.16 -75.28
C PRO A 861 21.85 -60.01 -75.14
N ALA A 862 22.37 -59.40 -74.06
CA ALA A 862 23.51 -59.91 -73.23
C ALA A 862 23.94 -58.93 -72.11
N ARG A 863 24.28 -59.51 -70.94
CA ARG A 863 24.80 -58.94 -69.66
C ARG A 863 26.23 -59.52 -69.42
N PRO A 864 26.98 -59.29 -68.30
CA PRO A 864 26.87 -58.32 -67.16
C PRO A 864 28.23 -57.69 -66.68
N ALA A 865 28.23 -56.79 -65.67
CA ALA A 865 28.95 -56.93 -64.36
C ALA A 865 29.17 -55.59 -63.57
N GLY A 866 28.74 -55.58 -62.28
CA GLY A 866 29.29 -54.88 -61.09
C GLY A 866 28.77 -53.44 -60.77
N ASP A 867 27.67 -53.24 -60.04
CA ASP A 867 27.46 -53.13 -58.55
C ASP A 867 28.09 -51.86 -57.91
N ALA A 868 27.39 -50.95 -57.21
CA ALA A 868 26.52 -51.20 -56.05
C ALA A 868 25.55 -50.04 -55.66
N VAL A 869 24.30 -50.44 -55.33
CA VAL A 869 23.38 -50.03 -54.23
C VAL A 869 22.57 -48.70 -54.28
N SER A 870 21.27 -48.88 -54.53
CA SER A 870 20.11 -48.10 -54.06
C SER A 870 18.94 -49.07 -53.81
N VAL A 871 18.12 -48.89 -52.78
CA VAL A 871 16.84 -49.64 -52.62
C VAL A 871 15.75 -48.72 -52.05
N GLU A 872 14.78 -48.38 -52.89
CA GLU A 872 13.35 -48.34 -52.55
C GLU A 872 12.74 -49.65 -53.06
N ASP A 873 11.85 -50.28 -52.30
CA ASP A 873 11.09 -51.43 -52.79
C ASP A 873 9.63 -51.39 -52.33
N ASN A 874 8.80 -51.92 -53.22
CA ASN A 874 7.40 -51.59 -53.41
C ASN A 874 6.40 -52.25 -52.44
N LEU A 875 5.31 -51.51 -52.30
CA LEU A 875 3.95 -51.92 -52.00
C LEU A 875 3.46 -53.18 -52.75
N THR A 876 2.79 -54.04 -51.97
CA THR A 876 1.58 -54.84 -52.28
C THR A 876 1.75 -56.36 -52.50
N ARG A 877 1.26 -57.11 -51.52
CA ARG A 877 0.38 -58.30 -51.59
C ARG A 877 0.07 -58.65 -50.12
N LEU A 878 -1.11 -59.01 -49.65
CA LEU A 878 -2.45 -59.18 -50.19
C LEU A 878 -3.35 -59.28 -48.92
N LEU A 879 -4.60 -58.85 -49.05
CA LEU A 879 -5.66 -58.95 -48.05
C LEU A 879 -5.90 -60.39 -47.56
N ASN A 880 -6.13 -60.57 -46.25
CA ASN A 880 -7.15 -61.47 -45.70
C ASN A 880 -7.39 -61.17 -44.19
N GLN A 881 -8.67 -60.94 -43.85
CA GLN A 881 -9.28 -60.77 -42.51
C GLN A 881 -9.41 -62.14 -41.75
N PRO A 882 -9.75 -62.27 -40.43
CA PRO A 882 -10.86 -61.57 -39.73
C PRO A 882 -10.80 -61.29 -38.19
N ALA A 883 -11.73 -60.40 -37.76
CA ALA A 883 -12.54 -60.26 -36.51
C ALA A 883 -12.01 -60.30 -35.03
N VAL A 884 -12.19 -59.15 -34.31
CA VAL A 884 -12.82 -58.81 -32.96
C VAL A 884 -12.33 -59.55 -31.66
N PRO A 885 -12.21 -58.98 -30.40
CA PRO A 885 -13.08 -57.98 -29.72
C PRO A 885 -12.48 -56.88 -28.77
N ASP A 886 -13.33 -55.87 -28.52
CA ASP A 886 -13.63 -55.02 -27.33
C ASP A 886 -12.54 -54.44 -26.39
N ALA A 887 -12.58 -53.10 -26.21
CA ALA A 887 -12.23 -52.40 -24.97
C ALA A 887 -13.04 -51.08 -24.83
N PRO A 888 -13.43 -50.66 -23.60
CA PRO A 888 -14.56 -49.74 -23.37
C PRO A 888 -14.19 -48.25 -23.33
N ALA A 889 -15.20 -47.42 -23.56
CA ALA A 889 -15.17 -45.95 -23.53
C ALA A 889 -15.03 -45.35 -22.11
N PRO A 890 -14.48 -44.13 -21.95
CA PRO A 890 -14.40 -43.45 -20.65
C PRO A 890 -15.72 -42.74 -20.29
N ALA A 891 -16.09 -42.84 -19.01
CA ALA A 891 -17.30 -42.30 -18.41
C ALA A 891 -17.24 -40.78 -18.14
N ALA A 892 -18.42 -40.15 -18.22
CA ALA A 892 -18.70 -38.74 -17.95
C ALA A 892 -18.54 -38.36 -16.45
N PRO A 893 -18.31 -37.06 -16.12
CA PRO A 893 -18.12 -36.60 -14.74
C PRO A 893 -19.46 -36.36 -14.01
N PRO A 894 -19.50 -36.49 -12.66
CA PRO A 894 -20.69 -36.21 -11.86
C PRO A 894 -20.85 -34.71 -11.53
N PRO A 895 -22.08 -34.26 -11.19
CA PRO A 895 -22.43 -32.84 -11.10
C PRO A 895 -22.08 -32.21 -9.74
N ALA A 896 -21.89 -30.89 -9.79
CA ALA A 896 -21.58 -30.01 -8.67
C ALA A 896 -22.68 -29.93 -7.61
N THR A 897 -22.30 -30.00 -6.34
CA THR A 897 -23.13 -29.65 -5.19
C THR A 897 -22.62 -28.35 -4.54
N GLN A 898 -23.52 -27.38 -4.43
CA GLN A 898 -23.39 -26.14 -3.67
C GLN A 898 -23.15 -26.41 -2.17
N PRO A 899 -22.67 -25.42 -1.39
CA PRO A 899 -23.04 -25.34 0.01
C PRO A 899 -23.72 -24.01 0.37
N ALA A 900 -24.82 -24.15 1.10
CA ALA A 900 -25.52 -23.10 1.81
C ALA A 900 -25.03 -23.00 3.28
N SER A 901 -25.08 -21.76 3.78
CA SER A 901 -25.18 -21.22 5.15
C SER A 901 -25.09 -22.09 6.42
N ALA A 902 -24.45 -21.47 7.43
CA ALA A 902 -24.89 -21.27 8.83
C ALA A 902 -24.14 -21.98 9.98
N ALA A 903 -23.61 -21.12 10.86
CA ALA A 903 -23.38 -21.19 12.32
C ALA A 903 -23.66 -22.48 13.12
N ALA A 904 -22.72 -22.87 14.00
CA ALA A 904 -22.87 -22.91 15.46
C ALA A 904 -21.63 -23.50 16.16
N ALA A 905 -21.40 -23.06 17.40
CA ALA A 905 -20.32 -23.43 18.30
C ALA A 905 -20.47 -24.81 18.96
N ALA A 906 -19.36 -25.45 19.33
CA ALA A 906 -19.17 -26.14 20.62
C ALA A 906 -17.73 -26.67 20.79
N ALA A 907 -17.28 -26.67 22.04
CA ALA A 907 -15.97 -27.01 22.56
C ALA A 907 -15.58 -28.50 22.41
N VAL A 908 -14.28 -28.79 22.28
CA VAL A 908 -13.64 -30.00 22.85
C VAL A 908 -12.16 -29.69 23.17
N SER A 909 -11.81 -29.93 24.43
CA SER A 909 -10.46 -30.02 24.99
C SER A 909 -9.71 -31.23 24.43
N ALA A 910 -8.42 -31.10 24.13
CA ALA A 910 -7.51 -32.26 24.09
C ALA A 910 -6.06 -31.82 24.32
N GLU A 911 -5.38 -32.61 25.13
CA GLU A 911 -4.07 -32.42 25.73
C GLU A 911 -2.89 -32.44 24.73
N MET A 912 -1.86 -31.68 25.06
CA MET A 912 -0.51 -31.79 24.49
C MET A 912 0.29 -32.87 25.24
N PRO A 913 1.22 -33.57 24.58
CA PRO A 913 2.41 -34.10 25.24
C PRO A 913 3.63 -33.20 24.99
N GLU A 914 4.37 -32.97 26.07
CA GLU A 914 5.70 -32.37 26.14
C GLU A 914 6.73 -33.19 25.33
N ALA A 915 7.69 -32.49 24.70
CA ALA A 915 8.98 -33.05 24.31
C ALA A 915 10.10 -32.07 24.70
N ALA A 916 11.08 -32.62 25.42
CA ALA A 916 12.20 -31.96 26.09
C ALA A 916 13.23 -31.33 25.13
N PRO A 917 14.04 -30.34 25.59
CA PRO A 917 15.10 -29.74 24.80
C PRO A 917 16.40 -30.54 24.87
N THR A 918 16.97 -30.86 23.71
CA THR A 918 18.35 -31.33 23.56
C THR A 918 19.32 -30.16 23.72
N THR A 919 20.15 -30.24 24.75
CA THR A 919 21.34 -29.43 24.98
C THR A 919 22.47 -29.86 24.04
N THR A 920 23.04 -28.91 23.30
CA THR A 920 24.35 -29.08 22.65
C THR A 920 25.21 -27.88 23.04
N GLU A 921 26.25 -28.16 23.82
CA GLU A 921 27.33 -27.25 24.16
C GLU A 921 28.06 -26.80 22.88
N VAL A 922 28.30 -25.50 22.73
CA VAL A 922 29.27 -24.96 21.79
C VAL A 922 30.24 -24.07 22.58
N ALA A 923 31.51 -24.37 22.40
CA ALA A 923 32.66 -23.77 23.05
C ALA A 923 32.75 -22.25 22.79
N THR A 924 33.18 -21.54 23.83
CA THR A 924 33.59 -20.14 23.81
C THR A 924 34.94 -19.98 23.14
N GLU A 925 34.99 -19.32 21.98
CA GLU A 925 36.18 -18.63 21.46
C GLU A 925 35.92 -17.11 21.48
N GLU A 926 36.79 -16.37 22.15
CA GLU A 926 36.88 -14.90 22.10
C GLU A 926 37.32 -14.44 20.71
N PRO A 927 36.72 -13.36 20.15
CA PRO A 927 37.37 -12.56 19.14
C PRO A 927 37.89 -11.24 19.73
N ALA A 928 39.14 -10.94 19.35
CA ALA A 928 39.85 -9.71 19.63
C ALA A 928 39.11 -8.45 19.14
N ALA A 929 39.32 -7.35 19.87
CA ALA A 929 38.79 -6.02 19.59
C ALA A 929 39.27 -5.45 18.23
N PRO A 930 38.41 -4.77 17.46
CA PRO A 930 38.84 -3.92 16.37
C PRO A 930 39.04 -2.47 16.83
N GLU A 931 40.14 -1.87 16.34
CA GLU A 931 40.53 -0.48 16.50
C GLU A 931 39.50 0.50 15.91
N ALA A 932 39.39 1.67 16.54
CA ALA A 932 38.51 2.77 16.14
C ALA A 932 38.99 3.47 14.86
N PRO A 933 38.10 3.86 13.92
CA PRO A 933 38.48 4.71 12.81
C PRO A 933 38.50 6.19 13.23
N SER A 934 39.55 6.85 12.78
CA SER A 934 39.87 8.27 12.92
C SER A 934 38.87 9.20 12.21
N ASP A 935 38.62 10.33 12.86
CA ASP A 935 37.79 11.48 12.47
C ASP A 935 38.34 12.18 11.20
N PRO A 936 37.55 12.38 10.12
CA PRO A 936 37.97 13.16 8.96
C PRO A 936 37.33 14.56 9.02
N ASN A 937 37.97 15.48 9.76
CA ASN A 937 37.56 16.90 9.80
C ASN A 937 38.74 17.87 9.90
N ASP A 938 39.90 17.50 9.34
CA ASP A 938 41.02 18.40 9.13
C ASP A 938 41.60 18.10 7.74
N ASP A 939 41.08 18.78 6.72
CA ASP A 939 41.87 19.37 5.64
C ASP A 939 40.94 19.91 4.55
N PHE A 940 41.24 21.13 4.10
CA PHE A 940 40.75 21.87 2.92
C PHE A 940 40.15 23.26 3.21
N LEU A 941 40.92 24.09 3.92
CA LEU A 941 41.00 25.53 3.71
C LEU A 941 42.46 25.92 3.45
N SER A 942 42.91 25.85 2.19
CA SER A 942 43.93 26.76 1.59
C SER A 942 44.47 26.23 0.24
N ALA A 943 44.01 26.82 -0.86
CA ALA A 943 44.75 27.04 -2.12
C ALA A 943 43.79 27.78 -3.09
N VAL A 944 43.69 29.11 -2.98
CA VAL A 944 44.44 30.11 -3.76
C VAL A 944 43.72 30.49 -5.07
N SER A 945 43.25 31.73 -5.04
CA SER A 945 43.01 32.68 -6.12
C SER A 945 43.51 32.34 -7.53
N GLY A 946 42.59 32.44 -8.49
CA GLY A 946 42.79 32.62 -9.92
C GLY A 946 41.49 33.10 -10.53
#